data_AF-A0A945BIF9-F1
#
_entry.id   AF-A0A945BIF9-F1
#
_cell.length_a   1.000
_cell.length_b   1.000
_cell.length_c   1.000
_cell.angle_alpha   90.00
_cell.angle_beta   90.00
_cell.angle_gamma   90.00
#
_symmetry.space_group_name_H-M   'P 1'
#
loop_
_entity.id
_entity.type
_entity.pdbx_description
1 polymer ?
#
loop_
_entity_poly.entity_id
_entity_poly.type
_entity_poly.pdbx_seq_one_letter_code
_entity_poly.pdbx_strand_id
1 'polypeptide(L)'
;MIFTRKFFWFFPVLAGGLALGQVRADAPEELRFGVHVRPILSHNCIQCHGPDENHRKAKLRLDVESGLFGGSGDERIVVPGKPAESLLYQRITAHDSDDRMPPEESKKKLSADEIVTIKRWIEQGAEWEGHWAFVAPKRPGLPKVQRRAWPKNPIDFFTLARMEPNGLEPSPEADRRTLIRRVCLDLTGLPPSPGAVERFVNDTDPGAYEKLVDSLLASERYGERMTLAWMDAARYGDSSVFHDDGVRYMWPWRDWVIRAYNDNKRFDEFTIEQLAGDQFEKASLDHKVASGFNRNHGTTDEGGLIEEEYRVEYNVDRVKTTSNVWLGLTMECAQCHDHKYDPISQKEYYQFYAYFNINSDAGNQTRNGNSAPMVKVPSMAESAELQQRRDKVAAAKSERAKAKPTALEMDEWIADNRTTELPHPPEFGGWQFLGSFTGKDKKQAFNKNWGPEKKVELTKGHGGKKWEARTYEDGKVHTVAIPDRSAAYFYRTVKSAVQQEVTVSLGSDDAIKVFLNGAQVLAKNVDRGPAADQEKANLKLAKGENHLLLKIVNNSGPAGFYFKLGGSGLPANILAHLRADVLKAGDIKELCDFYKKSVWPLGRELDTSIQSAEKAVTDYDKSIVTVMTMGDLAKPRKTYVLARGHYASPKKDEEISPGIPTVLPPLPEGAPAKRLGLAKWIADDDHPLTARVAVNRYWSMIFGAGLVTTVSDFGTRGALPSHPGLLDWLARDFADSGWNVKRMFKQMVLSATYRQQSAATSEQLHRDPENVFLSHAPRLRLQGEFIRDNALAVSGVLNGKIGGPSVKPYQPLRIWNEVALNGGLFYKPDNGAKLYRRSMYTYWKRSAPMPNMMAFDAPTREKCVIQRPRTNTPMQALVTMNDVQFVEAARVFAQRVLQKGGADFDSQLDYAFMLTTARPADELRKRVFRNLYDSQLKEFSADATRAGELLKFGETKRDESLNLAQHAAWTTVASAIFNLDEVITKE
;
A
#
# COMPACT_ATOMS: atom_id res chain seq x y z
N MET A 1 53.92 61.53 -27.19
CA MET A 1 54.38 61.57 -28.61
C MET A 1 54.51 60.12 -29.08
N ILE A 2 53.88 59.56 -30.12
CA ILE A 2 53.04 60.03 -31.23
C ILE A 2 52.14 58.84 -31.68
N PHE A 3 50.84 59.12 -31.78
CA PHE A 3 49.76 58.64 -32.66
C PHE A 3 49.73 57.24 -33.33
N THR A 4 48.63 56.55 -32.99
CA THR A 4 47.65 55.81 -33.82
C THR A 4 47.79 55.75 -35.35
N ARG A 5 47.50 54.57 -35.93
CA ARG A 5 46.76 54.40 -37.19
C ARG A 5 46.05 53.03 -37.24
N LYS A 6 44.72 53.03 -37.28
CA LYS A 6 43.87 51.94 -37.78
C LYS A 6 43.39 52.34 -39.18
N PHE A 7 43.51 51.43 -40.13
CA PHE A 7 43.04 51.60 -41.50
C PHE A 7 41.54 51.24 -41.59
N PHE A 8 40.78 52.14 -42.22
CA PHE A 8 39.41 51.94 -42.69
C PHE A 8 39.43 51.30 -44.09
N TRP A 9 38.54 50.34 -44.34
CA TRP A 9 38.03 50.07 -45.68
C TRP A 9 36.50 50.05 -45.64
N PHE A 10 35.91 50.88 -46.49
CA PHE A 10 34.48 51.03 -46.77
C PHE A 10 33.96 49.83 -47.56
N PHE A 11 32.76 49.34 -47.21
CA PHE A 11 31.85 48.68 -48.15
C PHE A 11 30.43 49.24 -47.92
N PRO A 12 29.62 49.43 -48.98
CA PRO A 12 28.41 50.23 -48.93
C PRO A 12 27.23 49.44 -48.37
N VAL A 13 26.42 50.14 -47.57
CA VAL A 13 25.13 49.66 -47.03
C VAL A 13 24.13 49.59 -48.19
N LEU A 14 23.81 48.39 -48.64
CA LEU A 14 22.63 48.11 -49.44
C LEU A 14 21.46 47.87 -48.47
N ALA A 15 20.57 48.86 -48.40
CA ALA A 15 19.30 48.76 -47.70
C ALA A 15 18.36 47.79 -48.44
N GLY A 16 18.40 46.52 -48.07
CA GLY A 16 17.35 45.55 -48.37
C GLY A 16 16.45 45.40 -47.14
N GLY A 17 15.23 45.93 -47.22
CA GLY A 17 14.21 45.74 -46.19
C GLY A 17 13.79 44.27 -46.12
N LEU A 18 14.39 43.50 -45.22
CA LEU A 18 13.85 42.24 -44.75
C LEU A 18 12.76 42.58 -43.72
N ALA A 19 11.53 42.64 -44.20
CA ALA A 19 10.36 42.55 -43.34
C ALA A 19 10.45 41.22 -42.58
N LEU A 20 10.83 41.29 -41.31
CA LEU A 20 10.62 40.22 -40.33
C LEU A 20 9.11 40.06 -40.18
N GLY A 21 8.51 39.26 -41.06
CA GLY A 21 7.18 38.74 -40.85
C GLY A 21 7.24 37.85 -39.62
N GLN A 22 6.77 38.37 -38.48
CA GLN A 22 6.27 37.50 -37.42
C GLN A 22 5.25 36.57 -38.09
N VAL A 23 5.55 35.28 -38.15
CA VAL A 23 4.57 34.26 -38.50
C VAL A 23 3.54 34.29 -37.37
N ARG A 24 2.51 35.13 -37.53
CA ARG A 24 1.26 34.98 -36.80
C ARG A 24 0.71 33.63 -37.26
N ALA A 25 0.57 32.69 -36.33
CA ALA A 25 -0.29 31.55 -36.56
C ALA A 25 -1.64 32.10 -37.04
N ASP A 26 -2.11 31.66 -38.21
CA ASP A 26 -3.40 32.10 -38.74
C ASP A 26 -4.48 31.83 -37.69
N ALA A 27 -5.18 32.89 -37.27
CA ALA A 27 -6.27 32.75 -36.32
C ALA A 27 -7.35 31.85 -36.94
N PRO A 28 -7.92 30.89 -36.19
CA PRO A 28 -8.87 29.92 -36.74
C PRO A 28 -10.05 30.64 -37.43
N GLU A 29 -10.48 30.08 -38.56
CA GLU A 29 -11.55 30.63 -39.39
C GLU A 29 -12.88 30.63 -38.62
N GLU A 30 -13.14 29.55 -37.87
CA GLU A 30 -14.32 29.35 -37.01
C GLU A 30 -13.92 29.30 -35.52
N LEU A 31 -14.58 30.12 -34.70
CA LEU A 31 -14.34 30.22 -33.27
C LEU A 31 -15.36 29.44 -32.46
N ARG A 32 -14.91 28.33 -31.91
CA ARG A 32 -15.69 27.50 -30.97
C ARG A 32 -15.62 28.02 -29.54
N PHE A 33 -16.77 28.20 -28.89
CA PHE A 33 -16.85 28.74 -27.53
C PHE A 33 -16.05 27.92 -26.51
N GLY A 34 -16.22 26.59 -26.51
CA GLY A 34 -15.57 25.71 -25.53
C GLY A 34 -14.05 25.65 -25.63
N VAL A 35 -13.49 25.98 -26.81
CA VAL A 35 -12.05 25.90 -27.11
C VAL A 35 -11.37 27.26 -27.03
N HIS A 36 -11.99 28.31 -27.57
CA HIS A 36 -11.34 29.61 -27.74
C HIS A 36 -11.84 30.67 -26.74
N VAL A 37 -13.12 30.65 -26.36
CA VAL A 37 -13.72 31.73 -25.55
C VAL A 37 -13.80 31.37 -24.07
N ARG A 38 -14.26 30.16 -23.75
CA ARG A 38 -14.40 29.68 -22.37
C ARG A 38 -13.09 29.76 -21.57
N PRO A 39 -11.89 29.42 -22.12
CA PRO A 39 -10.64 29.58 -21.37
C PRO A 39 -10.35 31.04 -21.00
N ILE A 40 -10.65 31.99 -21.89
CA ILE A 40 -10.48 33.42 -21.65
C ILE A 40 -11.40 33.86 -20.50
N LEU A 41 -12.68 33.47 -20.55
CA LEU A 41 -13.64 33.77 -19.50
C LEU A 41 -13.28 33.09 -18.18
N SER A 42 -12.82 31.83 -18.20
CA SER A 42 -12.37 31.09 -17.02
C SER A 42 -11.19 31.76 -16.33
N HIS A 43 -10.21 32.20 -17.12
CA HIS A 43 -9.02 32.84 -16.59
C HIS A 43 -9.33 34.22 -16.01
N ASN A 44 -10.10 35.03 -16.74
CA ASN A 44 -10.27 36.45 -16.46
C ASN A 44 -11.54 36.80 -15.66
N CYS A 45 -12.64 36.04 -15.82
CA CYS A 45 -13.97 36.49 -15.41
C CYS A 45 -14.68 35.56 -14.41
N ILE A 46 -14.59 34.23 -14.57
CA ILE A 46 -15.40 33.24 -13.81
C ILE A 46 -15.14 33.30 -12.29
N GLN A 47 -13.96 33.72 -11.85
CA GLN A 47 -13.70 33.89 -10.43
C GLN A 47 -14.71 34.83 -9.73
N CYS A 48 -15.18 35.87 -10.41
CA CYS A 48 -16.13 36.85 -9.88
C CYS A 48 -17.53 36.69 -10.48
N HIS A 49 -17.66 36.01 -11.61
CA HIS A 49 -18.93 35.82 -12.34
C HIS A 49 -19.19 34.35 -12.63
N GLY A 50 -18.92 33.48 -11.66
CA GLY A 50 -18.97 32.03 -11.80
C GLY A 50 -19.83 31.34 -10.76
N PRO A 51 -19.60 30.03 -10.52
CA PRO A 51 -20.48 29.20 -9.72
C PRO A 51 -20.54 29.57 -8.23
N ASP A 52 -19.48 30.13 -7.64
CA ASP A 52 -19.45 30.48 -6.22
C ASP A 52 -20.31 31.71 -5.87
N GLU A 53 -21.46 31.49 -5.25
CA GLU A 53 -22.43 32.55 -4.87
C GLU A 53 -21.86 33.61 -3.93
N ASN A 54 -20.95 33.23 -3.03
CA ASN A 54 -20.44 34.17 -2.02
C ASN A 54 -19.47 35.19 -2.60
N HIS A 55 -18.85 34.87 -3.73
CA HIS A 55 -17.92 35.74 -4.45
C HIS A 55 -18.54 36.34 -5.73
N ARG A 56 -19.77 35.92 -6.08
CA ARG A 56 -20.44 36.31 -7.33
C ARG A 56 -20.84 37.78 -7.32
N LYS A 57 -20.29 38.55 -8.25
CA LYS A 57 -20.62 39.96 -8.48
C LYS A 57 -21.78 40.08 -9.47
N ALA A 58 -22.65 41.07 -9.24
CA ALA A 58 -23.83 41.37 -10.06
C ALA A 58 -24.79 40.18 -10.30
N LYS A 59 -24.70 39.11 -9.49
CA LYS A 59 -25.40 37.82 -9.72
C LYS A 59 -25.15 37.20 -11.11
N LEU A 60 -24.14 37.68 -11.84
CA LEU A 60 -23.83 37.28 -13.21
C LEU A 60 -23.11 35.93 -13.24
N ARG A 61 -23.50 35.07 -14.17
CA ARG A 61 -22.95 33.73 -14.40
C ARG A 61 -22.46 33.60 -15.84
N LEU A 62 -21.16 33.72 -16.06
CA LEU A 62 -20.54 33.54 -17.38
C LEU A 62 -20.16 32.08 -17.67
N ASP A 63 -20.34 31.19 -16.68
CA ASP A 63 -20.03 29.77 -16.74
C ASP A 63 -21.20 28.90 -17.23
N VAL A 64 -22.43 29.45 -17.29
CA VAL A 64 -23.63 28.77 -17.82
C VAL A 64 -24.27 29.57 -18.95
N GLU A 65 -24.90 28.86 -19.89
CA GLU A 65 -25.52 29.43 -21.08
C GLU A 65 -26.56 30.50 -20.77
N SER A 66 -27.50 30.19 -19.87
CA SER A 66 -28.57 31.11 -19.47
C SER A 66 -28.07 32.41 -18.83
N GLY A 67 -26.89 32.38 -18.21
CA GLY A 67 -26.27 33.57 -17.63
C GLY A 67 -25.48 34.38 -18.66
N LEU A 68 -24.79 33.72 -19.60
CA LEU A 68 -24.03 34.39 -20.66
C LEU A 68 -24.94 35.07 -21.70
N PHE A 69 -26.11 34.49 -21.99
CA PHE A 69 -27.11 35.06 -22.90
C PHE A 69 -28.30 35.69 -22.16
N GLY A 70 -28.18 35.87 -20.84
CA GLY A 70 -29.19 36.52 -20.01
C GLY A 70 -29.25 38.04 -20.18
N GLY A 71 -30.22 38.66 -19.51
CA GLY A 71 -30.47 40.10 -19.55
C GLY A 71 -31.58 40.51 -20.52
N SER A 72 -31.95 41.80 -20.51
CA SER A 72 -32.96 42.37 -21.41
C SER A 72 -32.59 43.78 -21.83
N GLY A 73 -32.99 44.20 -23.04
CA GLY A 73 -32.60 45.50 -23.60
C GLY A 73 -31.09 45.69 -23.63
N ASP A 74 -30.61 46.83 -23.11
CA ASP A 74 -29.19 47.20 -23.04
C ASP A 74 -28.40 46.39 -22.00
N GLU A 75 -29.05 45.59 -21.16
CA GLU A 75 -28.41 44.72 -20.16
C GLU A 75 -28.06 43.32 -20.71
N ARG A 76 -28.31 43.06 -22.00
CA ARG A 76 -27.93 41.77 -22.61
C ARG A 76 -26.41 41.60 -22.59
N ILE A 77 -25.97 40.51 -21.96
CA ILE A 77 -24.54 40.24 -21.77
C ILE A 77 -23.86 39.94 -23.10
N VAL A 78 -24.44 39.03 -23.90
CA VAL A 78 -24.03 38.74 -25.27
C VAL A 78 -25.22 38.80 -26.19
N VAL A 79 -25.10 39.57 -27.29
CA VAL A 79 -26.07 39.62 -28.38
C VAL A 79 -25.43 38.95 -29.61
N PRO A 80 -25.87 37.72 -29.96
CA PRO A 80 -25.39 37.01 -31.14
C PRO A 80 -25.32 37.89 -32.40
N GLY A 81 -24.16 37.89 -33.07
CA GLY A 81 -23.89 38.67 -34.29
C GLY A 81 -23.59 40.15 -34.06
N LYS A 82 -23.72 40.66 -32.82
CA LYS A 82 -23.66 42.10 -32.55
C LYS A 82 -22.74 42.45 -31.37
N PRO A 83 -21.41 42.52 -31.58
CA PRO A 83 -20.47 42.87 -30.52
C PRO A 83 -20.74 44.25 -29.90
N ALA A 84 -21.09 45.25 -30.70
CA ALA A 84 -21.35 46.61 -30.21
C ALA A 84 -22.58 46.70 -29.30
N GLU A 85 -23.56 45.79 -29.45
CA GLU A 85 -24.74 45.68 -28.58
C GLU A 85 -24.51 44.71 -27.40
N SER A 86 -23.36 44.04 -27.33
CA SER A 86 -23.06 43.05 -26.28
C SER A 86 -22.35 43.70 -25.10
N LEU A 87 -22.98 43.72 -23.92
CA LEU A 87 -22.40 44.31 -22.72
C LEU A 87 -21.03 43.71 -22.36
N LEU A 88 -20.83 42.41 -22.57
CA LEU A 88 -19.54 41.75 -22.39
C LEU A 88 -18.43 42.44 -23.19
N TYR A 89 -18.68 42.71 -24.48
CA TYR A 89 -17.69 43.35 -25.35
C TYR A 89 -17.46 44.81 -24.94
N GLN A 90 -18.54 45.56 -24.67
CA GLN A 90 -18.46 46.93 -24.20
C GLN A 90 -17.60 47.06 -22.93
N ARG A 91 -17.79 46.17 -21.96
CA ARG A 91 -17.05 46.15 -20.69
C ARG A 91 -15.58 45.80 -20.85
N ILE A 92 -15.22 44.85 -21.72
CA ILE A 92 -13.80 44.50 -21.93
C ILE A 92 -13.05 45.54 -22.78
N THR A 93 -13.77 46.40 -23.52
CA THR A 93 -13.17 47.49 -24.32
C THR A 93 -13.37 48.88 -23.72
N ALA A 94 -14.01 49.01 -22.55
CA ALA A 94 -14.31 50.29 -21.94
C ALA A 94 -13.04 51.12 -21.70
N HIS A 95 -13.09 52.42 -21.98
CA HIS A 95 -11.96 53.33 -21.73
C HIS A 95 -11.90 53.80 -20.27
N ASP A 96 -13.06 53.97 -19.64
CA ASP A 96 -13.18 54.29 -18.23
C ASP A 96 -12.76 53.09 -17.37
N SER A 97 -11.92 53.32 -16.37
CA SER A 97 -11.46 52.30 -15.44
C SER A 97 -12.58 51.71 -14.60
N ASP A 98 -13.63 52.50 -14.30
CA ASP A 98 -14.75 52.06 -13.46
C ASP A 98 -15.71 51.15 -14.22
N ASP A 99 -15.75 51.27 -15.55
CA ASP A 99 -16.57 50.43 -16.41
C ASP A 99 -15.82 49.23 -17.01
N ARG A 100 -14.48 49.25 -16.98
CA ARG A 100 -13.63 48.23 -17.60
C ARG A 100 -13.64 46.93 -16.79
N MET A 101 -13.81 45.81 -17.50
CA MET A 101 -13.71 44.46 -16.93
C MET A 101 -12.57 43.66 -17.59
N PRO A 102 -11.79 42.86 -16.83
CA PRO A 102 -11.74 42.80 -15.38
C PRO A 102 -11.30 44.15 -14.76
N PRO A 103 -11.77 44.49 -13.54
CA PRO A 103 -11.42 45.74 -12.90
C PRO A 103 -9.94 45.74 -12.49
N GLU A 104 -9.30 46.92 -12.38
CA GLU A 104 -7.86 47.02 -12.14
C GLU A 104 -7.41 46.30 -10.85
N GLU A 105 -8.23 46.35 -9.81
CA GLU A 105 -8.04 45.67 -8.53
C GLU A 105 -7.91 44.14 -8.64
N SER A 106 -8.47 43.54 -9.70
CA SER A 106 -8.35 42.10 -9.96
C SER A 106 -6.93 41.69 -10.41
N LYS A 107 -6.13 42.68 -10.85
CA LYS A 107 -4.80 42.51 -11.47
C LYS A 107 -4.78 41.63 -12.72
N LYS A 108 -5.96 41.33 -13.29
CA LYS A 108 -6.10 40.60 -14.56
C LYS A 108 -6.36 41.59 -15.68
N LYS A 109 -5.81 41.32 -16.86
CA LYS A 109 -6.02 42.12 -18.08
C LYS A 109 -6.14 41.16 -19.25
N LEU A 110 -7.15 41.35 -20.09
CA LEU A 110 -7.21 40.64 -21.36
C LEU A 110 -6.16 41.23 -22.30
N SER A 111 -5.48 40.36 -23.02
CA SER A 111 -4.66 40.71 -24.17
C SER A 111 -5.52 41.18 -25.36
N ALA A 112 -4.88 41.88 -26.30
CA ALA A 112 -5.56 42.33 -27.51
C ALA A 112 -6.14 41.15 -28.32
N ASP A 113 -5.42 40.04 -28.39
CA ASP A 113 -5.86 38.84 -29.13
C ASP A 113 -7.05 38.15 -28.45
N GLU A 114 -7.11 38.15 -27.12
CA GLU A 114 -8.27 37.63 -26.37
C GLU A 114 -9.53 38.47 -26.62
N ILE A 115 -9.39 39.81 -26.63
CA ILE A 115 -10.51 40.72 -26.93
C ILE A 115 -10.99 40.51 -28.37
N VAL A 116 -10.07 40.37 -29.33
CA VAL A 116 -10.39 40.08 -30.74
C VAL A 116 -11.08 38.73 -30.87
N THR A 117 -10.65 37.72 -30.11
CA THR A 117 -11.27 36.40 -30.10
C THR A 117 -12.72 36.46 -29.63
N ILE A 118 -12.98 37.14 -28.51
CA ILE A 118 -14.35 37.32 -28.00
C ILE A 118 -15.20 38.08 -29.03
N LYS A 119 -14.68 39.18 -29.60
CA LYS A 119 -15.39 39.96 -30.63
C LYS A 119 -15.80 39.10 -31.82
N ARG A 120 -14.84 38.40 -32.43
CA ARG A 120 -15.08 37.56 -33.61
C ARG A 120 -16.06 36.43 -33.32
N TRP A 121 -15.98 35.82 -32.14
CA TRP A 121 -16.95 34.79 -31.74
C TRP A 121 -18.36 35.37 -31.66
N ILE A 122 -18.52 36.58 -31.10
CA ILE A 122 -19.83 37.25 -31.08
C ILE A 122 -20.31 37.55 -32.51
N GLU A 123 -19.43 38.06 -33.38
CA GLU A 123 -19.74 38.31 -34.81
C GLU A 123 -20.20 37.04 -35.54
N GLN A 124 -19.63 35.89 -35.17
CA GLN A 124 -19.97 34.57 -35.72
C GLN A 124 -21.28 33.98 -35.14
N GLY A 125 -22.05 34.76 -34.37
CA GLY A 125 -23.34 34.32 -33.83
C GLY A 125 -23.27 33.76 -32.42
N ALA A 126 -22.10 33.82 -31.76
CA ALA A 126 -21.93 33.49 -30.35
C ALA A 126 -22.47 32.10 -29.95
N GLU A 127 -22.25 31.06 -30.76
CA GLU A 127 -22.74 29.71 -30.44
C GLU A 127 -22.16 29.19 -29.10
N TRP A 128 -23.01 28.62 -28.26
CA TRP A 128 -22.62 28.03 -26.98
C TRP A 128 -22.16 26.58 -27.14
N GLU A 129 -21.06 26.23 -26.46
CA GLU A 129 -20.63 24.85 -26.32
C GLU A 129 -20.39 24.51 -24.83
N GLY A 130 -20.84 23.33 -24.41
CA GLY A 130 -20.49 22.77 -23.10
C GLY A 130 -18.98 22.59 -22.93
N HIS A 131 -18.53 22.30 -21.71
CA HIS A 131 -17.11 22.00 -21.49
C HIS A 131 -16.76 20.67 -22.17
N TRP A 132 -15.70 20.65 -22.98
CA TRP A 132 -15.31 19.50 -23.81
C TRP A 132 -15.18 18.19 -23.01
N ALA A 133 -14.71 18.28 -21.76
CA ALA A 133 -14.50 17.13 -20.88
C ALA A 133 -15.80 16.54 -20.30
N PHE A 134 -16.91 17.30 -20.28
CA PHE A 134 -18.20 16.85 -19.73
C PHE A 134 -19.16 16.31 -20.79
N VAL A 135 -18.75 16.35 -22.06
CA VAL A 135 -19.49 15.76 -23.17
C VAL A 135 -18.87 14.40 -23.51
N ALA A 136 -19.70 13.37 -23.68
CA ALA A 136 -19.22 12.03 -24.03
C ALA A 136 -18.34 12.10 -25.31
N PRO A 137 -17.13 11.51 -25.31
CA PRO A 137 -16.28 11.53 -26.49
C PRO A 137 -16.98 10.82 -27.65
N LYS A 138 -16.71 11.26 -28.88
CA LYS A 138 -17.12 10.57 -30.10
C LYS A 138 -15.87 10.15 -30.84
N ARG A 139 -15.91 9.02 -31.55
CA ARG A 139 -14.75 8.57 -32.33
C ARG A 139 -14.59 9.45 -33.57
N PRO A 140 -13.58 10.33 -33.66
CA PRO A 140 -13.41 11.17 -34.83
C PRO A 140 -12.85 10.34 -35.99
N GLY A 141 -13.11 10.80 -37.22
CA GLY A 141 -12.43 10.29 -38.41
C GLY A 141 -10.93 10.61 -38.37
N LEU A 142 -10.12 9.84 -39.12
CA LEU A 142 -8.68 10.10 -39.20
C LEU A 142 -8.40 11.44 -39.91
N PRO A 143 -7.51 12.30 -39.37
CA PRO A 143 -7.13 13.53 -40.02
C PRO A 143 -6.46 13.30 -41.39
N LYS A 144 -6.64 14.26 -42.29
CA LYS A 144 -5.90 14.31 -43.55
C LYS A 144 -4.48 14.83 -43.26
N VAL A 145 -3.48 14.10 -43.73
CA VAL A 145 -2.04 14.44 -43.58
C VAL A 145 -1.35 14.44 -44.94
N GLN A 146 -0.29 15.24 -45.07
CA GLN A 146 0.52 15.33 -46.29
C GLN A 146 1.44 14.10 -46.41
N ARG A 147 2.12 13.70 -45.33
CA ARG A 147 3.05 12.56 -45.29
C ARG A 147 2.35 11.22 -45.05
N ARG A 148 1.57 10.77 -46.03
CA ARG A 148 0.72 9.56 -45.91
C ARG A 148 1.45 8.24 -45.65
N ALA A 149 2.77 8.17 -45.93
CA ALA A 149 3.57 6.95 -45.75
C ALA A 149 4.17 6.79 -44.34
N TRP A 150 4.19 7.85 -43.52
CA TRP A 150 4.77 7.81 -42.18
C TRP A 150 3.86 7.15 -41.13
N PRO A 151 2.54 7.42 -41.10
CA PRO A 151 1.65 6.80 -40.14
C PRO A 151 1.63 5.27 -40.21
N LYS A 152 1.86 4.61 -39.07
CA LYS A 152 1.75 3.15 -38.91
C LYS A 152 0.42 2.74 -38.30
N ASN A 153 -0.16 3.60 -37.47
CA ASN A 153 -1.48 3.40 -36.89
C ASN A 153 -2.22 4.74 -36.71
N PRO A 154 -3.48 4.74 -36.26
CA PRO A 154 -4.28 5.96 -36.07
C PRO A 154 -3.62 7.07 -35.25
N ILE A 155 -2.81 6.75 -34.23
CA ILE A 155 -2.13 7.75 -33.38
C ILE A 155 -1.29 8.69 -34.25
N ASP A 156 -0.57 8.11 -35.22
CA ASP A 156 0.37 8.84 -36.06
C ASP A 156 -0.32 9.83 -37.00
N PHE A 157 -1.57 9.56 -37.41
CA PHE A 157 -2.34 10.52 -38.20
C PHE A 157 -2.66 11.78 -37.39
N PHE A 158 -3.00 11.63 -36.11
CA PHE A 158 -3.33 12.77 -35.27
C PHE A 158 -2.10 13.57 -34.86
N THR A 159 -0.97 12.91 -34.55
CA THR A 159 0.26 13.62 -34.18
C THR A 159 0.83 14.34 -35.39
N LEU A 160 0.89 13.70 -36.56
CA LEU A 160 1.36 14.33 -37.78
C LEU A 160 0.49 15.52 -38.22
N ALA A 161 -0.84 15.42 -38.05
CA ALA A 161 -1.75 16.53 -38.32
C ALA A 161 -1.54 17.75 -37.39
N ARG A 162 -0.86 17.59 -36.25
CA ARG A 162 -0.42 18.70 -35.41
C ARG A 162 1.00 19.16 -35.75
N MET A 163 1.90 18.28 -36.21
CA MET A 163 3.25 18.66 -36.64
C MET A 163 3.24 19.50 -37.93
N GLU A 164 2.54 19.04 -38.98
CA GLU A 164 2.63 19.63 -40.34
C GLU A 164 2.27 21.12 -40.39
N PRO A 165 1.15 21.60 -39.79
CA PRO A 165 0.81 23.03 -39.82
C PRO A 165 1.77 23.92 -39.03
N ASN A 166 2.49 23.35 -38.05
CA ASN A 166 3.53 24.04 -37.30
C ASN A 166 4.91 23.94 -37.99
N GLY A 167 4.93 23.38 -39.22
CA GLY A 167 6.11 23.13 -40.03
C GLY A 167 7.16 22.26 -39.34
N LEU A 168 6.72 21.37 -38.45
CA LEU A 168 7.56 20.35 -37.84
C LEU A 168 7.50 19.08 -38.68
N GLU A 169 8.62 18.37 -38.70
CA GLU A 169 8.72 17.05 -39.31
C GLU A 169 9.02 16.00 -38.25
N PRO A 170 8.48 14.77 -38.41
CA PRO A 170 8.82 13.68 -37.51
C PRO A 170 10.30 13.29 -37.68
N SER A 171 10.96 13.06 -36.56
CA SER A 171 12.30 12.49 -36.51
C SER A 171 12.31 11.06 -37.08
N PRO A 172 13.46 10.59 -37.62
CA PRO A 172 13.56 9.23 -38.11
C PRO A 172 13.37 8.22 -36.97
N GLU A 173 13.06 6.98 -37.33
CA GLU A 173 12.93 5.90 -36.37
C GLU A 173 14.26 5.66 -35.63
N ALA A 174 14.18 5.42 -34.32
CA ALA A 174 15.33 5.06 -33.50
C ALA A 174 15.93 3.72 -33.95
N ASP A 175 17.23 3.54 -33.72
CA ASP A 175 17.87 2.26 -34.00
C ASP A 175 17.31 1.13 -33.13
N ARG A 176 17.46 -0.11 -33.60
CA ARG A 176 16.88 -1.30 -32.93
C ARG A 176 17.35 -1.46 -31.47
N ARG A 177 18.58 -1.03 -31.12
CA ARG A 177 19.11 -1.16 -29.76
C ARG A 177 18.43 -0.17 -28.81
N THR A 178 18.26 1.08 -29.25
CA THR A 178 17.47 2.08 -28.51
C THR A 178 15.99 1.66 -28.40
N LEU A 179 15.38 1.14 -29.47
CA LEU A 179 13.98 0.70 -29.42
C LEU A 179 13.72 -0.41 -28.41
N ILE A 180 14.54 -1.47 -28.37
CA ILE A 180 14.34 -2.56 -27.40
C ILE A 180 14.57 -2.08 -25.97
N ARG A 181 15.58 -1.23 -25.73
CA ARG A 181 15.84 -0.65 -24.42
C ARG A 181 14.65 0.17 -23.92
N ARG A 182 14.18 1.11 -24.74
CA ARG A 182 13.08 2.00 -24.41
C ARG A 182 11.80 1.22 -24.07
N VAL A 183 11.42 0.26 -24.93
CA VAL A 183 10.17 -0.49 -24.75
C VAL A 183 10.22 -1.48 -23.58
N CYS A 184 11.38 -2.09 -23.29
CA CYS A 184 11.56 -2.90 -22.10
C CYS A 184 11.39 -2.06 -20.82
N LEU A 185 12.00 -0.86 -20.77
CA LEU A 185 11.89 0.02 -19.61
C LEU A 185 10.47 0.57 -19.44
N ASP A 186 9.81 0.97 -20.53
CA ASP A 186 8.44 1.49 -20.47
C ASP A 186 7.44 0.41 -20.03
N LEU A 187 7.54 -0.82 -20.55
CA LEU A 187 6.57 -1.89 -20.29
C LEU A 187 6.88 -2.75 -19.05
N THR A 188 8.15 -2.85 -18.62
CA THR A 188 8.54 -3.75 -17.50
C THR A 188 9.29 -3.04 -16.37
N GLY A 189 9.82 -1.83 -16.63
CA GLY A 189 10.68 -1.10 -15.70
C GLY A 189 12.07 -1.74 -15.51
N LEU A 190 12.48 -2.66 -16.40
CA LEU A 190 13.77 -3.35 -16.38
C LEU A 190 14.45 -3.28 -17.75
N PRO A 191 15.81 -3.34 -17.81
CA PRO A 191 16.53 -3.29 -19.07
C PRO A 191 16.49 -4.67 -19.77
N PRO A 192 16.65 -4.72 -21.11
CA PRO A 192 16.76 -5.99 -21.82
C PRO A 192 18.07 -6.71 -21.47
N SER A 193 18.06 -8.04 -21.56
CA SER A 193 19.33 -8.80 -21.48
C SER A 193 20.11 -8.69 -22.80
N PRO A 194 21.46 -8.75 -22.79
CA PRO A 194 22.24 -8.69 -24.02
C PRO A 194 21.82 -9.74 -25.06
N GLY A 195 21.47 -10.96 -24.62
CA GLY A 195 20.96 -11.98 -25.52
C GLY A 195 19.60 -11.65 -26.14
N ALA A 196 18.73 -10.93 -25.43
CA ALA A 196 17.48 -10.43 -26.00
C ALA A 196 17.72 -9.30 -27.01
N VAL A 197 18.68 -8.41 -26.71
CA VAL A 197 19.12 -7.36 -27.65
C VAL A 197 19.63 -7.97 -28.94
N GLU A 198 20.58 -8.91 -28.88
CA GLU A 198 21.15 -9.50 -30.09
C GLU A 198 20.13 -10.31 -30.89
N ARG A 199 19.21 -11.04 -30.23
CA ARG A 199 18.11 -11.70 -30.94
C ARG A 199 17.24 -10.70 -31.68
N PHE A 200 16.82 -9.62 -31.02
CA PHE A 200 15.98 -8.62 -31.66
C PHE A 200 16.72 -7.86 -32.76
N VAL A 201 17.95 -7.41 -32.53
CA VAL A 201 18.71 -6.65 -33.53
C VAL A 201 18.91 -7.45 -34.82
N ASN A 202 19.17 -8.75 -34.70
CA ASN A 202 19.42 -9.64 -35.85
C ASN A 202 18.15 -10.28 -36.44
N ASP A 203 16.97 -10.03 -35.86
CA ASP A 203 15.69 -10.55 -36.37
C ASP A 203 15.22 -9.73 -37.59
N THR A 204 15.30 -10.34 -38.77
CA THR A 204 14.91 -9.74 -40.05
C THR A 204 13.41 -9.79 -40.33
N ASP A 205 12.61 -10.42 -39.46
CA ASP A 205 11.15 -10.45 -39.61
C ASP A 205 10.58 -9.02 -39.51
N PRO A 206 9.78 -8.54 -40.49
CA PRO A 206 9.12 -7.24 -40.42
C PRO A 206 8.24 -7.06 -39.16
N GLY A 207 7.72 -8.15 -38.60
CA GLY A 207 6.93 -8.18 -37.35
C GLY A 207 7.75 -8.36 -36.07
N ALA A 208 9.09 -8.39 -36.13
CA ALA A 208 9.94 -8.65 -34.96
C ALA A 208 9.68 -7.70 -33.77
N TYR A 209 9.44 -6.41 -34.05
CA TYR A 209 9.17 -5.43 -33.00
C TYR A 209 7.82 -5.67 -32.32
N GLU A 210 6.80 -6.06 -33.08
CA GLU A 210 5.50 -6.39 -32.51
C GLU A 210 5.55 -7.66 -31.65
N LYS A 211 6.25 -8.70 -32.11
CA LYS A 211 6.48 -9.92 -31.33
C LYS A 211 7.22 -9.63 -30.02
N LEU A 212 8.21 -8.74 -30.05
CA LEU A 212 8.89 -8.25 -28.85
C LEU A 212 7.91 -7.57 -27.89
N VAL A 213 7.09 -6.64 -28.38
CA VAL A 213 6.07 -5.95 -27.57
C VAL A 213 5.09 -6.95 -26.94
N ASP A 214 4.58 -7.92 -27.72
CA ASP A 214 3.67 -8.95 -27.23
C ASP A 214 4.32 -9.80 -26.11
N SER A 215 5.60 -10.15 -26.27
CA SER A 215 6.34 -10.88 -25.23
C SER A 215 6.50 -10.08 -23.92
N LEU A 216 6.68 -8.75 -24.02
CA LEU A 216 6.82 -7.88 -22.87
C LEU A 216 5.48 -7.67 -22.15
N LEU A 217 4.39 -7.49 -22.89
CA LEU A 217 3.04 -7.40 -22.35
C LEU A 217 2.54 -8.72 -21.73
N ALA A 218 3.04 -9.85 -22.22
CA ALA A 218 2.79 -11.17 -21.62
C ALA A 218 3.64 -11.45 -20.36
N SER A 219 4.72 -10.70 -20.14
CA SER A 219 5.58 -10.87 -18.97
C SER A 219 4.86 -10.45 -17.68
N GLU A 220 5.04 -11.20 -16.60
CA GLU A 220 4.52 -10.81 -15.28
C GLU A 220 5.13 -9.48 -14.76
N ARG A 221 6.25 -9.03 -15.34
CA ARG A 221 6.89 -7.75 -15.04
C ARG A 221 6.06 -6.55 -15.48
N TYR A 222 5.17 -6.74 -16.45
CA TYR A 222 4.21 -5.71 -16.86
C TYR A 222 3.30 -5.31 -15.69
N GLY A 223 2.73 -6.29 -14.98
CA GLY A 223 1.87 -6.04 -13.82
C GLY A 223 2.58 -5.28 -12.70
N GLU A 224 3.85 -5.60 -12.43
CA GLU A 224 4.69 -4.85 -11.48
C GLU A 224 4.87 -3.39 -11.90
N ARG A 225 5.19 -3.15 -13.19
CA ARG A 225 5.38 -1.81 -13.77
C ARG A 225 4.12 -0.95 -13.67
N MET A 226 2.96 -1.53 -13.97
CA MET A 226 1.66 -0.86 -13.90
C MET A 226 1.22 -0.60 -12.45
N THR A 227 1.45 -1.57 -11.58
CA THR A 227 1.08 -1.47 -10.16
C THR A 227 1.83 -0.35 -9.46
N LEU A 228 3.09 -0.07 -9.80
CA LEU A 228 3.86 1.01 -9.17
C LEU A 228 3.16 2.38 -9.29
N ALA A 229 2.66 2.72 -10.49
CA ALA A 229 1.92 3.95 -10.71
C ALA A 229 0.57 3.93 -9.97
N TRP A 230 -0.09 2.77 -9.93
CA TRP A 230 -1.36 2.62 -9.23
C TRP A 230 -1.24 2.72 -7.70
N MET A 231 -0.12 2.32 -7.14
CA MET A 231 0.17 2.45 -5.70
C MET A 231 0.21 3.92 -5.26
N ASP A 232 0.72 4.82 -6.10
CA ASP A 232 0.75 6.25 -5.77
C ASP A 232 -0.66 6.86 -5.80
N ALA A 233 -1.45 6.51 -6.82
CA ALA A 233 -2.85 6.93 -6.93
C ALA A 233 -3.69 6.43 -5.75
N ALA A 234 -3.46 5.19 -5.31
CA ALA A 234 -4.15 4.58 -4.18
C ALA A 234 -3.57 5.00 -2.81
N ARG A 235 -2.53 5.83 -2.76
CA ARG A 235 -1.77 6.16 -1.54
C ARG A 235 -1.23 4.94 -0.79
N TYR A 236 -0.88 3.84 -1.45
CA TYR A 236 -0.43 2.62 -0.80
C TYR A 236 0.79 2.85 0.10
N GLY A 237 0.79 2.29 1.31
CA GLY A 237 1.94 2.32 2.19
C GLY A 237 1.80 1.30 3.31
N ASP A 238 2.93 0.88 3.85
CA ASP A 238 3.01 -0.18 4.84
C ASP A 238 2.90 0.37 6.27
N SER A 239 2.62 1.67 6.44
CA SER A 239 2.45 2.32 7.74
C SER A 239 1.42 3.45 7.76
N SER A 240 0.77 3.71 8.87
CA SER A 240 -0.46 4.51 8.94
C SER A 240 -0.41 6.02 8.67
N VAL A 241 0.74 6.67 8.68
CA VAL A 241 1.03 8.13 8.63
C VAL A 241 0.96 8.84 9.98
N PHE A 242 -0.21 8.93 10.61
CA PHE A 242 -0.41 9.92 11.68
C PHE A 242 0.09 9.43 13.04
N HIS A 243 0.62 10.35 13.84
CA HIS A 243 1.12 10.15 15.21
C HIS A 243 2.26 9.13 15.33
N ASP A 244 1.97 7.84 15.58
CA ASP A 244 3.00 6.80 15.78
C ASP A 244 3.41 6.12 14.46
N ASP A 245 2.64 6.33 13.38
CA ASP A 245 2.88 5.76 12.05
C ASP A 245 3.14 4.23 12.10
N GLY A 246 2.23 3.52 12.78
CA GLY A 246 2.27 2.09 13.04
C GLY A 246 2.16 1.23 11.78
N VAL A 247 2.46 -0.07 11.90
CA VAL A 247 2.53 -1.02 10.77
C VAL A 247 1.14 -1.35 10.21
N ARG A 248 1.06 -1.51 8.89
CA ARG A 248 -0.12 -1.97 8.15
C ARG A 248 0.22 -3.10 7.19
N TYR A 249 -0.74 -3.99 6.98
CA TYR A 249 -0.59 -5.14 6.09
C TYR A 249 -1.53 -5.02 4.90
N MET A 250 -1.12 -4.24 3.89
CA MET A 250 -1.90 -4.03 2.66
C MET A 250 -1.26 -4.71 1.44
N TRP A 251 -0.11 -5.35 1.58
CA TRP A 251 0.60 -5.99 0.46
C TRP A 251 -0.24 -7.03 -0.32
N PRO A 252 -1.23 -7.76 0.24
CA PRO A 252 -2.06 -8.63 -0.58
C PRO A 252 -3.00 -7.86 -1.53
N TRP A 253 -3.39 -6.62 -1.20
CA TRP A 253 -4.06 -5.72 -2.16
C TRP A 253 -3.11 -5.33 -3.30
N ARG A 254 -1.85 -4.98 -3.00
CA ARG A 254 -0.86 -4.67 -4.04
C ARG A 254 -0.66 -5.87 -4.96
N ASP A 255 -0.54 -7.07 -4.40
CA ASP A 255 -0.39 -8.30 -5.17
C ASP A 255 -1.63 -8.63 -6.02
N TRP A 256 -2.83 -8.30 -5.53
CA TRP A 256 -4.05 -8.37 -6.32
C TRP A 256 -4.00 -7.42 -7.52
N VAL A 257 -3.51 -6.18 -7.35
CA VAL A 257 -3.35 -5.22 -8.46
C VAL A 257 -2.35 -5.73 -9.50
N ILE A 258 -1.23 -6.35 -9.06
CA ILE A 258 -0.25 -6.97 -9.97
C ILE A 258 -0.93 -8.04 -10.84
N ARG A 259 -1.69 -8.94 -10.22
CA ARG A 259 -2.43 -9.99 -10.95
C ARG A 259 -3.46 -9.39 -11.90
N ALA A 260 -4.25 -8.42 -11.46
CA ALA A 260 -5.27 -7.78 -12.29
C ALA A 260 -4.69 -7.19 -13.59
N TYR A 261 -3.54 -6.52 -13.52
CA TYR A 261 -2.86 -6.03 -14.73
C TYR A 261 -2.26 -7.15 -15.59
N ASN A 262 -1.68 -8.18 -14.97
CA ASN A 262 -1.11 -9.32 -15.70
C ASN A 262 -2.18 -10.14 -16.44
N ASP A 263 -3.33 -10.34 -15.81
CA ASP A 263 -4.50 -11.01 -16.40
C ASP A 263 -5.22 -10.10 -17.41
N ASN A 264 -4.80 -8.84 -17.53
CA ASN A 264 -5.44 -7.81 -18.35
C ASN A 264 -6.94 -7.69 -18.04
N LYS A 265 -7.28 -7.72 -16.75
CA LYS A 265 -8.65 -7.45 -16.27
C LYS A 265 -9.16 -6.17 -16.92
N ARG A 266 -10.39 -6.22 -17.42
CA ARG A 266 -11.00 -5.05 -18.07
C ARG A 266 -11.02 -3.88 -17.08
N PHE A 267 -10.66 -2.68 -17.55
CA PHE A 267 -10.49 -1.53 -16.65
C PHE A 267 -11.80 -1.07 -15.98
N ASP A 268 -12.95 -1.28 -16.62
CA ASP A 268 -14.29 -1.10 -16.04
C ASP A 268 -14.51 -2.04 -14.84
N GLU A 269 -14.25 -3.35 -15.01
CA GLU A 269 -14.35 -4.34 -13.93
C GLU A 269 -13.36 -4.05 -12.80
N PHE A 270 -12.11 -3.73 -13.14
CA PHE A 270 -11.09 -3.30 -12.18
C PHE A 270 -11.54 -2.08 -11.38
N THR A 271 -12.17 -1.10 -12.03
CA THR A 271 -12.74 0.09 -11.40
C THR A 271 -13.87 -0.28 -10.44
N ILE A 272 -14.81 -1.10 -10.88
CA ILE A 272 -15.95 -1.53 -10.07
C ILE A 272 -15.49 -2.30 -8.82
N GLU A 273 -14.56 -3.25 -8.97
CA GLU A 273 -14.02 -4.05 -7.87
C GLU A 273 -13.26 -3.19 -6.85
N GLN A 274 -12.45 -2.22 -7.28
CA GLN A 274 -11.71 -1.31 -6.40
C GLN A 274 -12.63 -0.38 -5.59
N LEU A 275 -13.72 0.11 -6.21
CA LEU A 275 -14.64 1.04 -5.56
C LEU A 275 -15.70 0.35 -4.69
N ALA A 276 -16.16 -0.84 -5.11
CA ALA A 276 -17.35 -1.48 -4.54
C ALA A 276 -17.36 -3.01 -4.60
N GLY A 277 -16.23 -3.70 -4.78
CA GLY A 277 -16.17 -5.16 -4.85
C GLY A 277 -16.75 -5.87 -3.61
N ASP A 278 -16.66 -5.25 -2.44
CA ASP A 278 -17.26 -5.75 -1.19
C ASP A 278 -18.80 -5.71 -1.19
N GLN A 279 -19.42 -4.92 -2.06
CA GLN A 279 -20.88 -4.77 -2.17
C GLN A 279 -21.54 -5.71 -3.19
N PHE A 280 -20.77 -6.62 -3.80
CA PHE A 280 -21.33 -7.65 -4.68
C PHE A 280 -22.14 -8.64 -3.86
N GLU A 281 -23.28 -9.09 -4.38
CA GLU A 281 -24.18 -10.04 -3.70
C GLU A 281 -23.43 -11.33 -3.27
N LYS A 282 -22.50 -11.79 -4.10
CA LYS A 282 -21.58 -12.91 -3.82
C LYS A 282 -20.13 -12.45 -3.92
N ALA A 283 -19.74 -11.48 -3.09
CA ALA A 283 -18.37 -10.97 -3.06
C ALA A 283 -17.37 -12.08 -2.71
N SER A 284 -16.46 -12.39 -3.65
CA SER A 284 -15.33 -13.28 -3.44
C SER A 284 -14.30 -12.64 -2.50
N LEU A 285 -13.30 -13.41 -2.06
CA LEU A 285 -12.19 -12.84 -1.30
C LEU A 285 -11.45 -11.76 -2.10
N ASP A 286 -11.21 -11.98 -3.39
CA ASP A 286 -10.56 -11.01 -4.27
C ASP A 286 -11.38 -9.72 -4.43
N HIS A 287 -12.72 -9.81 -4.56
CA HIS A 287 -13.57 -8.61 -4.62
C HIS A 287 -13.47 -7.79 -3.33
N LYS A 288 -13.41 -8.46 -2.17
CA LYS A 288 -13.25 -7.78 -0.87
C LYS A 288 -11.86 -7.16 -0.76
N VAL A 289 -10.81 -7.88 -1.15
CA VAL A 289 -9.43 -7.36 -1.15
C VAL A 289 -9.33 -6.13 -2.05
N ALA A 290 -9.89 -6.17 -3.27
CA ALA A 290 -9.89 -5.05 -4.22
C ALA A 290 -10.48 -3.78 -3.61
N SER A 291 -11.59 -3.88 -2.88
CA SER A 291 -12.21 -2.73 -2.19
C SER A 291 -11.26 -2.00 -1.20
N GLY A 292 -10.16 -2.66 -0.81
CA GLY A 292 -9.08 -2.10 0.00
C GLY A 292 -8.43 -0.84 -0.59
N PHE A 293 -8.62 -0.52 -1.88
CA PHE A 293 -8.25 0.78 -2.45
C PHE A 293 -8.74 1.95 -1.60
N ASN A 294 -10.01 1.92 -1.20
CA ASN A 294 -10.63 2.95 -0.37
C ASN A 294 -10.12 2.97 1.09
N ARG A 295 -9.36 1.94 1.50
CA ARG A 295 -8.75 1.82 2.83
C ARG A 295 -7.26 2.14 2.83
N ASN A 296 -6.64 2.42 1.69
CA ASN A 296 -5.23 2.78 1.61
C ASN A 296 -4.90 4.23 2.06
N HIS A 297 -5.88 5.06 2.44
CA HIS A 297 -5.63 6.41 2.97
C HIS A 297 -4.87 6.38 4.29
N GLY A 298 -4.21 7.48 4.66
CA GLY A 298 -3.53 7.61 5.96
C GLY A 298 -4.54 7.59 7.12
N THR A 299 -4.17 6.95 8.22
CA THR A 299 -5.02 6.65 9.37
C THR A 299 -4.30 6.97 10.69
N THR A 300 -5.03 7.25 11.77
CA THR A 300 -4.46 7.69 13.07
C THR A 300 -4.81 6.77 14.22
N ASP A 301 -3.87 6.59 15.17
CA ASP A 301 -4.05 5.96 16.49
C ASP A 301 -3.78 6.94 17.65
N GLU A 302 -3.84 8.24 17.37
CA GLU A 302 -3.50 9.31 18.31
C GLU A 302 -4.36 9.30 19.58
N GLY A 303 -3.73 9.44 20.75
CA GLY A 303 -4.47 9.58 22.00
C GLY A 303 -5.23 10.91 22.05
N GLY A 304 -6.53 10.88 22.32
CA GLY A 304 -7.38 12.08 22.38
C GLY A 304 -7.99 12.51 21.04
N LEU A 305 -7.83 11.69 19.98
CA LEU A 305 -8.44 11.93 18.68
C LEU A 305 -9.97 12.03 18.78
N ILE A 306 -10.58 12.91 17.97
CA ILE A 306 -12.03 12.98 17.81
C ILE A 306 -12.42 12.08 16.65
N GLU A 307 -12.98 10.91 16.94
CA GLU A 307 -13.28 9.88 15.93
C GLU A 307 -14.11 10.41 14.76
N GLU A 308 -15.07 11.29 15.05
CA GLU A 308 -15.93 11.89 14.04
C GLU A 308 -15.17 12.81 13.08
N GLU A 309 -14.16 13.54 13.56
CA GLU A 309 -13.32 14.41 12.72
C GLU A 309 -12.58 13.56 11.68
N TYR A 310 -11.84 12.55 12.14
CA TYR A 310 -11.07 11.69 11.26
C TYR A 310 -11.95 10.83 10.35
N ARG A 311 -13.12 10.38 10.83
CA ARG A 311 -14.10 9.70 9.98
C ARG A 311 -14.57 10.60 8.83
N VAL A 312 -14.78 11.89 9.10
CA VAL A 312 -15.11 12.87 8.06
C VAL A 312 -13.93 13.04 7.10
N GLU A 313 -12.71 13.22 7.61
CA GLU A 313 -11.50 13.35 6.79
C GLU A 313 -11.24 12.12 5.90
N TYR A 314 -11.46 10.91 6.40
CA TYR A 314 -11.31 9.69 5.60
C TYR A 314 -12.32 9.64 4.44
N ASN A 315 -13.54 10.16 4.64
CA ASN A 315 -14.52 10.27 3.57
C ASN A 315 -14.16 11.39 2.58
N VAL A 316 -13.65 12.53 3.06
CA VAL A 316 -13.12 13.61 2.20
C VAL A 316 -12.00 13.07 1.31
N ASP A 317 -11.06 12.31 1.86
CA ASP A 317 -9.99 11.68 1.09
C ASP A 317 -10.52 10.69 0.03
N ARG A 318 -11.57 9.92 0.34
CA ARG A 318 -12.22 9.01 -0.64
C ARG A 318 -12.87 9.78 -1.78
N VAL A 319 -13.63 10.85 -1.49
CA VAL A 319 -14.21 11.73 -2.51
C VAL A 319 -13.11 12.31 -3.39
N LYS A 320 -12.08 12.90 -2.78
CA LYS A 320 -10.90 13.47 -3.44
C LYS A 320 -10.20 12.45 -4.34
N THR A 321 -9.96 11.25 -3.83
CA THR A 321 -9.18 10.25 -4.55
C THR A 321 -10.00 9.67 -5.69
N THR A 322 -11.29 9.37 -5.47
CA THR A 322 -12.16 8.86 -6.54
C THR A 322 -12.33 9.88 -7.66
N SER A 323 -12.57 11.16 -7.32
CA SER A 323 -12.69 12.23 -8.32
C SER A 323 -11.40 12.46 -9.10
N ASN A 324 -10.24 12.53 -8.45
CA ASN A 324 -8.96 12.68 -9.15
C ASN A 324 -8.57 11.46 -10.00
N VAL A 325 -8.80 10.23 -9.48
CA VAL A 325 -8.31 9.00 -10.13
C VAL A 325 -9.14 8.62 -11.35
N TRP A 326 -10.47 8.80 -11.32
CA TRP A 326 -11.33 8.38 -12.43
C TRP A 326 -11.96 9.54 -13.19
N LEU A 327 -12.32 10.63 -12.51
CA LEU A 327 -12.99 11.77 -13.14
C LEU A 327 -11.99 12.84 -13.60
N GLY A 328 -10.77 12.85 -13.05
CA GLY A 328 -9.81 13.93 -13.30
C GLY A 328 -10.39 15.28 -12.90
N LEU A 329 -11.13 15.35 -11.79
CA LEU A 329 -11.75 16.58 -11.29
C LEU A 329 -11.29 16.88 -9.87
N THR A 330 -11.09 18.18 -9.60
CA THR A 330 -10.70 18.70 -8.29
C THR A 330 -11.93 19.14 -7.48
N MET A 331 -12.69 18.18 -6.95
CA MET A 331 -13.93 18.47 -6.21
C MET A 331 -13.71 19.08 -4.81
N GLU A 332 -12.48 19.16 -4.31
CA GLU A 332 -12.18 19.47 -2.91
C GLU A 332 -12.60 20.87 -2.47
N CYS A 333 -12.57 21.87 -3.38
CA CYS A 333 -13.07 23.21 -3.03
C CYS A 333 -14.55 23.16 -2.63
N ALA A 334 -15.31 22.24 -3.24
CA ALA A 334 -16.74 22.06 -2.99
C ALA A 334 -17.05 21.54 -1.56
N GLN A 335 -16.04 21.11 -0.80
CA GLN A 335 -16.21 20.69 0.59
C GLN A 335 -16.72 21.85 1.46
N CYS A 336 -16.18 23.05 1.27
CA CYS A 336 -16.38 24.18 2.18
C CYS A 336 -17.40 25.21 1.68
N HIS A 337 -17.49 25.38 0.35
CA HIS A 337 -18.38 26.31 -0.35
C HIS A 337 -18.64 25.75 -1.77
N ASP A 338 -19.47 26.39 -2.60
CA ASP A 338 -19.60 25.95 -3.99
C ASP A 338 -18.25 26.04 -4.71
N HIS A 339 -17.95 25.10 -5.59
CA HIS A 339 -16.67 25.08 -6.28
C HIS A 339 -16.43 26.41 -7.02
N LYS A 340 -15.20 26.92 -6.98
CA LYS A 340 -14.89 28.29 -7.42
C LYS A 340 -14.96 28.48 -8.94
N TYR A 341 -14.70 27.42 -9.71
CA TYR A 341 -14.58 27.48 -11.17
C TYR A 341 -15.51 26.49 -11.88
N ASP A 342 -15.41 25.21 -11.53
CA ASP A 342 -16.32 24.17 -12.01
C ASP A 342 -17.74 24.28 -11.42
N PRO A 343 -18.78 23.94 -12.20
CA PRO A 343 -20.17 24.03 -11.78
C PRO A 343 -20.55 22.84 -10.89
N ILE A 344 -19.92 22.77 -9.71
CA ILE A 344 -20.16 21.75 -8.69
C ILE A 344 -20.50 22.49 -7.40
N SER A 345 -21.76 22.37 -6.97
CA SER A 345 -22.21 22.95 -5.71
C SER A 345 -21.68 22.18 -4.50
N GLN A 346 -21.67 22.84 -3.34
CA GLN A 346 -21.36 22.18 -2.08
C GLN A 346 -22.35 21.03 -1.80
N LYS A 347 -23.63 21.22 -2.17
CA LYS A 347 -24.65 20.18 -2.00
C LYS A 347 -24.30 18.92 -2.79
N GLU A 348 -23.91 19.07 -4.06
CA GLU A 348 -23.51 17.94 -4.91
C GLU A 348 -22.25 17.24 -4.42
N TYR A 349 -21.30 17.98 -3.84
CA TYR A 349 -20.15 17.38 -3.14
C TYR A 349 -20.61 16.46 -2.01
N TYR A 350 -21.56 16.89 -1.18
CA TYR A 350 -22.07 16.07 -0.09
C TYR A 350 -22.96 14.91 -0.56
N GLN A 351 -23.61 15.04 -1.73
CA GLN A 351 -24.28 13.92 -2.40
C GLN A 351 -23.28 12.85 -2.83
N PHE A 352 -22.14 13.24 -3.39
CA PHE A 352 -21.06 12.31 -3.74
C PHE A 352 -20.41 11.70 -2.49
N TYR A 353 -20.16 12.50 -1.46
CA TYR A 353 -19.66 12.08 -0.14
C TYR A 353 -20.54 11.01 0.51
N ALA A 354 -21.86 11.11 0.36
CA ALA A 354 -22.81 10.19 0.98
C ALA A 354 -22.60 8.72 0.57
N TYR A 355 -22.03 8.46 -0.63
CA TYR A 355 -21.66 7.09 -1.03
C TYR A 355 -20.61 6.46 -0.12
N PHE A 356 -19.72 7.24 0.50
CA PHE A 356 -18.67 6.75 1.39
C PHE A 356 -19.07 6.85 2.87
N ASN A 357 -20.04 7.70 3.21
CA ASN A 357 -20.50 7.93 4.59
C ASN A 357 -21.20 6.73 5.26
N ILE A 358 -21.38 5.63 4.53
CA ILE A 358 -21.93 4.36 5.00
C ILE A 358 -20.86 3.40 5.55
N ASN A 359 -19.57 3.64 5.31
CA ASN A 359 -18.51 2.70 5.69
C ASN A 359 -18.41 2.52 7.22
N SER A 360 -18.15 1.30 7.67
CA SER A 360 -18.16 0.93 9.10
C SER A 360 -16.83 1.18 9.82
N ASP A 361 -15.84 1.79 9.16
CA ASP A 361 -14.65 2.25 9.87
C ASP A 361 -15.02 3.38 10.86
N ALA A 362 -14.30 3.40 11.99
CA ALA A 362 -14.61 4.26 13.13
C ALA A 362 -13.87 5.62 13.08
N GLY A 363 -13.11 5.94 12.02
CA GLY A 363 -12.26 7.13 12.03
C GLY A 363 -10.95 6.96 12.81
N ASN A 364 -10.59 5.75 13.24
CA ASN A 364 -9.36 5.47 13.98
C ASN A 364 -8.66 4.20 13.45
N GLN A 365 -7.50 3.88 14.03
CA GLN A 365 -6.80 2.64 13.76
C GLN A 365 -6.24 1.95 15.01
N THR A 366 -5.73 0.72 14.83
CA THR A 366 -4.92 0.04 15.84
C THR A 366 -3.44 0.38 15.70
N ARG A 367 -2.74 0.56 16.83
CA ARG A 367 -1.31 0.85 16.84
C ARG A 367 -0.44 -0.20 16.16
N ASN A 368 -0.83 -1.47 16.25
CA ASN A 368 -0.01 -2.62 15.86
C ASN A 368 -0.62 -3.45 14.73
N GLY A 369 -1.31 -2.80 13.79
CA GLY A 369 -1.82 -3.50 12.62
C GLY A 369 -3.02 -2.84 11.95
N ASN A 370 -3.73 -3.67 11.19
CA ASN A 370 -4.90 -3.27 10.44
C ASN A 370 -6.13 -3.12 11.33
N SER A 371 -7.09 -2.32 10.85
CA SER A 371 -8.34 -2.02 11.53
C SER A 371 -9.55 -2.49 10.74
N ALA A 372 -10.58 -2.95 11.46
CA ALA A 372 -11.82 -3.42 10.86
C ALA A 372 -12.47 -2.34 9.95
N PRO A 373 -13.16 -2.73 8.86
CA PRO A 373 -13.33 -4.10 8.36
C PRO A 373 -12.06 -4.71 7.79
N MET A 374 -11.89 -6.02 8.02
CA MET A 374 -10.76 -6.79 7.53
C MET A 374 -11.20 -8.17 7.05
N VAL A 375 -10.44 -8.72 6.10
CA VAL A 375 -10.54 -10.11 5.67
C VAL A 375 -9.20 -10.81 5.81
N LYS A 376 -9.21 -12.11 6.09
CA LYS A 376 -8.01 -12.94 6.07
C LYS A 376 -7.68 -13.32 4.63
N VAL A 377 -6.41 -13.21 4.25
CA VAL A 377 -5.94 -13.50 2.89
C VAL A 377 -4.86 -14.58 2.94
N PRO A 378 -5.23 -15.87 3.00
CA PRO A 378 -4.25 -16.94 2.93
C PRO A 378 -3.65 -17.03 1.52
N SER A 379 -2.34 -17.28 1.46
CA SER A 379 -1.68 -17.78 0.25
C SER A 379 -2.23 -19.16 -0.14
N MET A 380 -1.90 -19.63 -1.34
CA MET A 380 -2.26 -21.00 -1.76
C MET A 380 -1.67 -22.06 -0.82
N ALA A 381 -0.42 -21.89 -0.40
CA ALA A 381 0.24 -22.79 0.54
C ALA A 381 -0.46 -22.76 1.92
N GLU A 382 -0.81 -21.58 2.42
CA GLU A 382 -1.55 -21.45 3.68
C GLU A 382 -2.95 -22.03 3.60
N SER A 383 -3.62 -21.90 2.45
CA SER A 383 -4.95 -22.47 2.24
C SER A 383 -4.90 -24.00 2.26
N ALA A 384 -3.92 -24.60 1.59
CA ALA A 384 -3.70 -26.04 1.57
C ALA A 384 -3.34 -26.59 2.97
N GLU A 385 -2.44 -25.90 3.68
CA GLU A 385 -2.07 -26.26 5.06
C GLU A 385 -3.26 -26.14 6.02
N LEU A 386 -4.07 -25.09 5.90
CA LEU A 386 -5.28 -24.91 6.71
C LEU A 386 -6.29 -26.02 6.44
N GLN A 387 -6.46 -26.42 5.17
CA GLN A 387 -7.32 -27.54 4.80
C GLN A 387 -6.80 -28.85 5.38
N GLN A 388 -5.49 -29.13 5.25
CA GLN A 388 -4.88 -30.33 5.81
C GLN A 388 -5.08 -30.41 7.34
N ARG A 389 -4.97 -29.29 8.06
CA ARG A 389 -5.23 -29.24 9.51
C ARG A 389 -6.70 -29.49 9.83
N ARG A 390 -7.63 -28.97 9.02
CA ARG A 390 -9.07 -29.25 9.17
C ARG A 390 -9.40 -30.71 8.89
N ASP A 391 -8.76 -31.33 7.91
CA ASP A 391 -8.92 -32.75 7.61
C ASP A 391 -8.43 -33.62 8.77
N LYS A 392 -7.33 -33.24 9.45
CA LYS A 392 -6.87 -33.91 10.68
C LYS A 392 -7.90 -33.80 11.81
N VAL A 393 -8.54 -32.64 11.99
CA VAL A 393 -9.63 -32.49 12.96
C VAL A 393 -10.81 -33.40 12.60
N ALA A 394 -11.22 -33.43 11.33
CA ALA A 394 -12.32 -34.27 10.87
C ALA A 394 -12.01 -35.77 11.05
N ALA A 395 -10.78 -36.19 10.75
CA ALA A 395 -10.31 -37.56 10.96
C ALA A 395 -10.34 -37.93 12.45
N ALA A 396 -9.77 -37.11 13.33
CA ALA A 396 -9.77 -37.35 14.78
C ALA A 396 -11.20 -37.41 15.36
N LYS A 397 -12.11 -36.53 14.90
CA LYS A 397 -13.54 -36.58 15.27
C LYS A 397 -14.23 -37.85 14.79
N SER A 398 -13.94 -38.30 13.57
CA SER A 398 -14.45 -39.55 13.02
C SER A 398 -13.94 -40.77 13.81
N GLU A 399 -12.65 -40.81 14.14
CA GLU A 399 -12.07 -41.87 14.97
C GLU A 399 -12.71 -41.90 16.36
N ARG A 400 -12.85 -40.74 17.00
CA ARG A 400 -13.53 -40.61 18.30
C ARG A 400 -14.98 -41.09 18.28
N ALA A 401 -15.70 -40.87 17.19
CA ALA A 401 -17.09 -41.29 17.02
C ALA A 401 -17.23 -42.81 16.78
N LYS A 402 -16.25 -43.43 16.11
CA LYS A 402 -16.21 -44.89 15.86
C LYS A 402 -15.74 -45.67 17.07
N ALA A 403 -14.80 -45.12 17.82
CA ALA A 403 -14.23 -45.76 18.98
C ALA A 403 -15.28 -45.90 20.09
N LYS A 404 -15.33 -47.07 20.72
CA LYS A 404 -16.16 -47.37 21.89
C LYS A 404 -15.35 -48.21 22.86
N PRO A 405 -15.54 -48.05 24.18
CA PRO A 405 -14.99 -49.01 25.12
C PRO A 405 -15.69 -50.36 24.95
N THR A 406 -14.95 -51.43 25.17
CA THR A 406 -15.45 -52.80 25.23
C THR A 406 -16.26 -53.02 26.50
N ALA A 407 -17.14 -54.02 26.49
CA ALA A 407 -17.88 -54.42 27.69
C ALA A 407 -16.93 -54.80 28.83
N LEU A 408 -15.86 -55.53 28.50
CA LEU A 408 -14.83 -55.94 29.46
C LEU A 408 -14.16 -54.75 30.16
N GLU A 409 -13.72 -53.73 29.42
CA GLU A 409 -13.11 -52.52 30.02
C GLU A 409 -14.06 -51.78 30.98
N MET A 410 -15.36 -51.77 30.68
CA MET A 410 -16.37 -51.14 31.55
C MET A 410 -16.64 -52.00 32.79
N ASP A 411 -16.78 -53.31 32.62
CA ASP A 411 -17.04 -54.26 33.70
C ASP A 411 -15.85 -54.33 34.68
N GLU A 412 -14.62 -54.37 34.18
CA GLU A 412 -13.39 -54.31 34.98
C GLU A 412 -13.32 -53.01 35.77
N TRP A 413 -13.58 -51.86 35.14
CA TRP A 413 -13.61 -50.58 35.86
C TRP A 413 -14.69 -50.54 36.94
N ILE A 414 -15.89 -51.04 36.67
CA ILE A 414 -16.95 -51.13 37.67
C ILE A 414 -16.49 -52.02 38.83
N ALA A 415 -15.98 -53.23 38.54
CA ALA A 415 -15.53 -54.20 39.54
C ALA A 415 -14.41 -53.65 40.42
N ASP A 416 -13.38 -53.05 39.82
CA ASP A 416 -12.23 -52.46 40.52
C ASP A 416 -12.61 -51.28 41.42
N ASN A 417 -13.77 -50.66 41.16
CA ASN A 417 -14.26 -49.51 41.92
C ASN A 417 -15.46 -49.85 42.83
N ARG A 418 -15.92 -51.11 42.89
CA ARG A 418 -16.92 -51.55 43.89
C ARG A 418 -16.26 -51.67 45.25
N THR A 419 -16.91 -51.13 46.28
CA THR A 419 -16.50 -51.31 47.68
C THR A 419 -17.73 -51.50 48.56
N THR A 420 -17.69 -52.50 49.45
CA THR A 420 -18.73 -52.79 50.44
C THR A 420 -18.48 -52.07 51.77
N GLU A 421 -17.29 -51.50 51.97
CA GLU A 421 -16.97 -50.72 53.17
C GLU A 421 -16.95 -49.22 52.85
N LEU A 422 -17.69 -48.45 53.65
CA LEU A 422 -17.64 -46.99 53.60
C LEU A 422 -16.20 -46.55 53.88
N PRO A 423 -15.57 -45.71 53.03
CA PRO A 423 -14.34 -45.04 53.46
C PRO A 423 -14.67 -44.28 54.73
N HIS A 424 -13.82 -44.36 55.75
CA HIS A 424 -13.88 -43.46 56.89
C HIS A 424 -13.19 -42.15 56.46
N PRO A 425 -13.89 -41.17 55.86
CA PRO A 425 -13.22 -39.96 55.41
C PRO A 425 -12.51 -39.33 56.61
N PRO A 426 -11.22 -39.00 56.51
CA PRO A 426 -10.56 -38.32 57.59
C PRO A 426 -11.22 -36.96 57.83
N GLU A 427 -11.37 -36.60 59.10
CA GLU A 427 -11.85 -35.28 59.49
C GLU A 427 -10.69 -34.30 59.44
N PHE A 428 -10.89 -33.14 58.82
CA PHE A 428 -9.84 -32.14 58.71
C PHE A 428 -10.09 -30.94 59.61
N GLY A 429 -9.05 -30.52 60.34
CA GLY A 429 -9.06 -29.27 61.10
C GLY A 429 -9.05 -28.03 60.21
N GLY A 430 -9.25 -26.85 60.80
CA GLY A 430 -9.15 -25.57 60.10
C GLY A 430 -7.71 -25.27 59.62
N TRP A 431 -7.59 -24.41 58.61
CA TRP A 431 -6.30 -24.02 58.04
C TRP A 431 -5.57 -23.00 58.93
N GLN A 432 -4.27 -23.19 59.08
CA GLN A 432 -3.33 -22.26 59.69
C GLN A 432 -2.33 -21.80 58.63
N PHE A 433 -2.02 -20.52 58.62
CA PHE A 433 -1.12 -19.88 57.68
C PHE A 433 0.13 -19.35 58.40
N LEU A 434 1.30 -19.51 57.78
CA LEU A 434 2.56 -18.94 58.27
C LEU A 434 3.40 -18.45 57.09
N GLY A 435 3.64 -17.15 57.01
CA GLY A 435 4.43 -16.56 55.94
C GLY A 435 4.31 -15.05 55.84
N SER A 436 4.84 -14.43 54.78
CA SER A 436 5.70 -15.02 53.75
C SER A 436 7.19 -14.96 54.12
N PHE A 437 7.98 -15.88 53.57
CA PHE A 437 9.42 -15.99 53.71
C PHE A 437 10.10 -15.72 52.37
N THR A 438 10.81 -14.59 52.25
CA THR A 438 11.40 -14.15 50.98
C THR A 438 12.79 -14.75 50.77
N GLY A 439 12.99 -15.37 49.61
CA GLY A 439 14.30 -15.83 49.13
C GLY A 439 14.95 -14.83 48.17
N LYS A 440 16.24 -15.05 47.86
CA LYS A 440 16.97 -14.30 46.82
C LYS A 440 16.37 -14.53 45.42
N ASP A 441 15.94 -15.76 45.18
CA ASP A 441 15.29 -16.24 43.96
C ASP A 441 14.28 -17.35 44.31
N LYS A 442 13.48 -17.77 43.32
CA LYS A 442 12.52 -18.88 43.45
C LYS A 442 13.17 -20.16 43.97
N LYS A 443 14.37 -20.49 43.50
CA LYS A 443 15.09 -21.72 43.85
C LYS A 443 15.43 -21.75 45.33
N GLN A 444 15.85 -20.63 45.91
CA GLN A 444 16.09 -20.51 47.34
C GLN A 444 14.79 -20.56 48.14
N ALA A 445 13.75 -19.84 47.70
CA ALA A 445 12.44 -19.86 48.37
C ALA A 445 11.88 -21.29 48.46
N PHE A 446 12.03 -22.08 47.39
CA PHE A 446 11.62 -23.48 47.32
C PHE A 446 12.48 -24.44 48.16
N ASN A 447 13.82 -24.35 48.06
CA ASN A 447 14.71 -25.33 48.67
C ASN A 447 15.02 -25.08 50.15
N LYS A 448 15.04 -23.82 50.59
CA LYS A 448 15.39 -23.49 51.98
C LYS A 448 14.31 -23.97 52.95
N ASN A 449 14.69 -24.69 53.99
CA ASN A 449 13.81 -25.00 55.10
C ASN A 449 13.67 -23.78 56.02
N TRP A 450 12.46 -23.26 56.16
CA TRP A 450 12.18 -22.05 56.95
C TRP A 450 11.74 -22.34 58.40
N GLY A 451 11.77 -23.60 58.83
CA GLY A 451 11.45 -24.02 60.20
C GLY A 451 10.40 -25.12 60.30
N PRO A 452 9.16 -24.90 59.82
CA PRO A 452 8.02 -25.78 60.14
C PRO A 452 8.04 -27.12 59.42
N GLU A 453 8.93 -27.32 58.44
CA GLU A 453 8.98 -28.51 57.57
C GLU A 453 9.29 -29.82 58.34
N LYS A 454 9.93 -29.75 59.50
CA LYS A 454 10.27 -30.94 60.31
C LYS A 454 9.18 -31.28 61.34
N LYS A 455 8.68 -30.27 62.04
CA LYS A 455 7.66 -30.39 63.08
C LYS A 455 6.94 -29.05 63.21
N VAL A 456 5.61 -29.08 63.19
CA VAL A 456 4.78 -27.88 63.34
C VAL A 456 4.40 -27.70 64.80
N GLU A 457 4.72 -26.54 65.37
CA GLU A 457 4.32 -26.15 66.72
C GLU A 457 3.60 -24.80 66.63
N LEU A 458 2.29 -24.77 66.79
CA LEU A 458 1.46 -23.57 66.53
C LEU A 458 1.76 -22.41 67.49
N THR A 459 2.26 -22.70 68.68
CA THR A 459 2.68 -21.69 69.68
C THR A 459 4.03 -21.06 69.35
N LYS A 460 4.80 -21.64 68.41
CA LYS A 460 6.14 -21.20 68.04
C LYS A 460 6.13 -20.53 66.66
N GLY A 461 6.56 -19.28 66.62
CA GLY A 461 6.80 -18.57 65.36
C GLY A 461 8.11 -19.00 64.69
N HIS A 462 8.21 -18.78 63.38
CA HIS A 462 9.44 -19.00 62.61
C HIS A 462 9.81 -17.74 61.82
N GLY A 463 11.08 -17.34 61.83
CA GLY A 463 11.57 -16.17 61.10
C GLY A 463 10.82 -14.86 61.43
N GLY A 464 10.36 -14.69 62.67
CA GLY A 464 9.57 -13.53 63.12
C GLY A 464 8.08 -13.57 62.73
N LYS A 465 7.61 -14.62 62.06
CA LYS A 465 6.20 -14.82 61.69
C LYS A 465 5.49 -15.71 62.71
N LYS A 466 4.20 -15.46 62.95
CA LYS A 466 3.32 -16.26 63.82
C LYS A 466 2.28 -16.99 62.97
N TRP A 467 1.75 -18.10 63.48
CA TRP A 467 0.66 -18.82 62.84
C TRP A 467 -0.65 -18.04 62.95
N GLU A 468 -1.40 -17.99 61.85
CA GLU A 468 -2.68 -17.32 61.75
C GLU A 468 -3.76 -18.31 61.29
N ALA A 469 -4.88 -18.40 62.02
CA ALA A 469 -6.03 -19.16 61.54
C ALA A 469 -6.64 -18.48 60.31
N ARG A 470 -6.91 -19.24 59.25
CA ARG A 470 -7.54 -18.75 58.02
C ARG A 470 -8.63 -19.70 57.54
N THR A 471 -9.66 -19.15 56.91
CA THR A 471 -10.75 -19.92 56.31
C THR A 471 -10.49 -20.10 54.82
N TYR A 472 -10.29 -21.35 54.40
CA TYR A 472 -10.20 -21.74 53.00
C TYR A 472 -11.10 -22.94 52.75
N GLU A 473 -11.90 -22.90 51.68
CA GLU A 473 -12.82 -23.97 51.29
C GLU A 473 -12.10 -25.03 50.45
N ASP A 474 -12.13 -26.29 50.90
CA ASP A 474 -11.57 -27.40 50.12
C ASP A 474 -12.34 -27.57 48.79
N GLY A 475 -11.62 -27.84 47.70
CA GLY A 475 -12.21 -27.96 46.36
C GLY A 475 -12.37 -26.65 45.59
N LYS A 476 -11.89 -25.51 46.11
CA LYS A 476 -11.77 -24.24 45.39
C LYS A 476 -10.31 -23.78 45.31
N VAL A 477 -9.99 -23.06 44.23
CA VAL A 477 -8.68 -22.38 44.09
C VAL A 477 -8.74 -21.09 44.90
N HIS A 478 -7.79 -20.90 45.81
CA HIS A 478 -7.69 -19.71 46.66
C HIS A 478 -6.49 -18.86 46.26
N THR A 479 -6.73 -17.59 45.96
CA THR A 479 -5.66 -16.60 45.78
C THR A 479 -5.19 -16.12 47.14
N VAL A 480 -3.87 -16.08 47.34
CA VAL A 480 -3.22 -15.69 48.59
C VAL A 480 -2.12 -14.68 48.28
N ALA A 481 -2.03 -13.62 49.08
CA ALA A 481 -0.97 -12.62 48.96
C ALA A 481 0.38 -13.21 49.44
N ILE A 482 1.11 -13.84 48.53
CA ILE A 482 2.50 -14.26 48.72
C ILE A 482 3.34 -13.38 47.78
N PRO A 483 4.28 -12.55 48.27
CA PRO A 483 5.11 -11.73 47.41
C PRO A 483 5.97 -12.56 46.45
N ASP A 484 6.45 -11.92 45.38
CA ASP A 484 7.41 -12.49 44.45
C ASP A 484 8.61 -13.10 45.19
N ARG A 485 9.14 -14.20 44.63
CA ARG A 485 10.31 -14.93 45.15
C ARG A 485 10.16 -15.35 46.62
N SER A 486 8.95 -15.61 47.09
CA SER A 486 8.67 -15.90 48.49
C SER A 486 7.88 -17.19 48.69
N ALA A 487 8.04 -17.82 49.86
CA ALA A 487 7.33 -19.02 50.27
C ALA A 487 6.34 -18.73 51.40
N ALA A 488 5.22 -19.45 51.46
CA ALA A 488 4.33 -19.46 52.61
C ALA A 488 3.89 -20.89 52.94
N TYR A 489 3.52 -21.11 54.20
CA TYR A 489 3.11 -22.40 54.72
C TYR A 489 1.63 -22.42 55.08
N PHE A 490 0.98 -23.54 54.78
CA PHE A 490 -0.41 -23.83 55.10
C PHE A 490 -0.47 -25.15 55.85
N TYR A 491 -1.06 -25.16 57.03
CA TYR A 491 -1.06 -26.30 57.93
C TYR A 491 -2.49 -26.63 58.39
N ARG A 492 -2.77 -27.92 58.59
CA ARG A 492 -3.96 -28.38 59.30
C ARG A 492 -3.75 -29.76 59.90
N THR A 493 -4.58 -30.13 60.87
CA THR A 493 -4.66 -31.50 61.40
C THR A 493 -5.60 -32.34 60.55
N VAL A 494 -5.34 -33.65 60.50
CA VAL A 494 -6.10 -34.66 59.77
C VAL A 494 -6.35 -35.84 60.70
N LYS A 495 -7.58 -36.00 61.19
CA LYS A 495 -7.96 -37.07 62.12
C LYS A 495 -8.52 -38.25 61.35
N SER A 496 -7.89 -39.40 61.48
CA SER A 496 -8.26 -40.63 60.78
C SER A 496 -8.76 -41.69 61.77
N ALA A 497 -9.96 -42.23 61.57
CA ALA A 497 -10.53 -43.25 62.45
C ALA A 497 -9.82 -44.61 62.35
N VAL A 498 -9.19 -44.87 61.21
CA VAL A 498 -8.42 -46.08 60.89
C VAL A 498 -7.05 -45.70 60.32
N GLN A 499 -6.13 -46.64 60.27
CA GLN A 499 -4.94 -46.48 59.44
C GLN A 499 -5.36 -46.68 57.98
N GLN A 500 -5.14 -45.66 57.14
CA GLN A 500 -5.57 -45.68 55.75
C GLN A 500 -4.66 -44.80 54.89
N GLU A 501 -4.66 -45.08 53.59
CA GLU A 501 -4.03 -44.21 52.60
C GLU A 501 -5.11 -43.43 51.87
N VAL A 502 -5.01 -42.11 51.84
CA VAL A 502 -5.96 -41.25 51.12
C VAL A 502 -5.23 -40.43 50.07
N THR A 503 -5.82 -40.27 48.89
CA THR A 503 -5.28 -39.38 47.87
C THR A 503 -5.80 -37.98 48.10
N VAL A 504 -4.94 -36.96 47.99
CA VAL A 504 -5.34 -35.55 47.93
C VAL A 504 -5.02 -34.98 46.56
N SER A 505 -5.91 -34.09 46.11
CA SER A 505 -5.73 -33.30 44.91
C SER A 505 -5.28 -31.90 45.28
N LEU A 506 -4.27 -31.40 44.58
CA LEU A 506 -3.49 -30.24 44.96
C LEU A 506 -3.30 -29.31 43.78
N GLY A 507 -3.20 -28.01 44.05
CA GLY A 507 -2.82 -27.00 43.08
C GLY A 507 -2.01 -25.91 43.74
N SER A 508 -1.15 -25.27 42.97
CA SER A 508 -0.21 -24.28 43.48
C SER A 508 0.18 -23.31 42.38
N ASP A 509 0.37 -22.07 42.79
CA ASP A 509 1.15 -21.12 42.01
C ASP A 509 2.64 -21.47 42.10
N ASP A 510 3.28 -21.62 40.94
CA ASP A 510 4.71 -21.81 40.68
C ASP A 510 5.47 -22.98 41.35
N ALA A 511 5.32 -23.25 42.64
CA ALA A 511 5.90 -24.43 43.27
C ALA A 511 5.19 -24.84 44.57
N ILE A 512 5.26 -26.14 44.87
CA ILE A 512 4.64 -26.77 46.05
C ILE A 512 5.53 -27.83 46.68
N LYS A 513 5.58 -27.88 48.01
CA LYS A 513 6.00 -29.05 48.78
C LYS A 513 4.91 -29.43 49.78
N VAL A 514 4.74 -30.73 50.00
CA VAL A 514 3.77 -31.26 50.95
C VAL A 514 4.46 -32.20 51.92
N PHE A 515 4.13 -32.08 53.19
CA PHE A 515 4.65 -32.88 54.29
C PHE A 515 3.50 -33.48 55.10
N LEU A 516 3.64 -34.73 55.48
CA LEU A 516 2.73 -35.44 56.37
C LEU A 516 3.52 -35.97 57.56
N ASN A 517 3.13 -35.60 58.78
CA ASN A 517 3.81 -36.00 60.02
C ASN A 517 5.34 -35.71 59.97
N GLY A 518 5.74 -34.62 59.33
CA GLY A 518 7.15 -34.21 59.15
C GLY A 518 7.89 -34.89 57.99
N ALA A 519 7.31 -35.91 57.35
CA ALA A 519 7.90 -36.54 56.17
C ALA A 519 7.41 -35.86 54.88
N GLN A 520 8.31 -35.55 53.94
CA GLN A 520 7.94 -34.95 52.65
C GLN A 520 7.28 -35.99 51.74
N VAL A 521 6.08 -35.71 51.26
CA VAL A 521 5.29 -36.59 50.37
C VAL A 521 5.25 -36.10 48.92
N LEU A 522 5.41 -34.79 48.68
CA LEU A 522 5.42 -34.20 47.35
C LEU A 522 6.38 -33.02 47.28
N ALA A 523 7.07 -32.85 46.15
CA ALA A 523 7.81 -31.64 45.81
C ALA A 523 7.75 -31.40 44.29
N LYS A 524 7.18 -30.26 43.88
CA LYS A 524 7.04 -29.86 42.47
C LYS A 524 7.40 -28.39 42.30
N ASN A 525 8.20 -28.08 41.28
CA ASN A 525 8.69 -26.74 41.00
C ASN A 525 8.53 -26.46 39.50
N VAL A 526 7.40 -25.85 39.12
CA VAL A 526 6.96 -25.67 37.72
C VAL A 526 6.25 -24.32 37.62
N ASP A 527 6.77 -23.38 36.81
CA ASP A 527 6.15 -22.06 36.64
C ASP A 527 4.75 -22.17 36.02
N ARG A 528 3.71 -21.80 36.77
CA ARG A 528 2.29 -21.87 36.37
C ARG A 528 1.41 -21.20 37.43
N GLY A 529 0.25 -20.69 37.01
CA GLY A 529 -0.78 -20.22 37.93
C GLY A 529 -1.43 -21.35 38.73
N PRO A 530 -2.09 -21.04 39.86
CA PRO A 530 -2.81 -22.04 40.65
C PRO A 530 -4.07 -22.49 39.90
N ALA A 531 -4.24 -23.79 39.74
CA ALA A 531 -5.45 -24.38 39.17
C ALA A 531 -5.87 -25.62 39.99
N ALA A 532 -7.13 -26.02 39.87
CA ALA A 532 -7.60 -27.24 40.50
C ALA A 532 -6.87 -28.47 39.92
N ASP A 533 -6.65 -29.47 40.77
CA ASP A 533 -6.23 -30.82 40.38
C ASP A 533 -4.91 -30.92 39.58
N GLN A 534 -3.98 -29.98 39.76
CA GLN A 534 -2.68 -29.98 39.08
C GLN A 534 -1.75 -31.10 39.54
N GLU A 535 -1.83 -31.50 40.80
CA GLU A 535 -1.01 -32.55 41.40
C GLU A 535 -1.85 -33.49 42.26
N LYS A 536 -1.38 -34.72 42.42
CA LYS A 536 -1.94 -35.71 43.35
C LYS A 536 -0.86 -36.21 44.29
N ALA A 537 -1.20 -36.36 45.56
CA ALA A 537 -0.33 -36.97 46.56
C ALA A 537 -1.11 -37.99 47.39
N ASN A 538 -0.49 -39.13 47.68
CA ASN A 538 -1.07 -40.10 48.62
C ASN A 538 -0.55 -39.81 50.03
N LEU A 539 -1.48 -39.66 50.97
CA LEU A 539 -1.23 -39.43 52.38
C LEU A 539 -1.49 -40.72 53.13
N LYS A 540 -0.43 -41.35 53.65
CA LYS A 540 -0.52 -42.53 54.52
C LYS A 540 -0.84 -42.07 55.94
N LEU A 541 -2.13 -42.03 56.26
CA LEU A 541 -2.63 -41.58 57.56
C LEU A 541 -2.52 -42.71 58.59
N ALA A 542 -1.89 -42.41 59.72
CA ALA A 542 -1.98 -43.25 60.90
C ALA A 542 -3.37 -43.10 61.55
N LYS A 543 -3.82 -44.14 62.27
CA LYS A 543 -5.01 -44.03 63.11
C LYS A 543 -4.80 -42.94 64.18
N GLY A 544 -5.73 -42.02 64.32
CA GLY A 544 -5.63 -40.84 65.19
C GLY A 544 -5.32 -39.56 64.43
N GLU A 545 -4.66 -38.61 65.10
CA GLU A 545 -4.32 -37.30 64.53
C GLU A 545 -3.05 -37.36 63.66
N ASN A 546 -3.10 -36.73 62.49
CA ASN A 546 -1.98 -36.54 61.57
C ASN A 546 -1.81 -35.05 61.27
N HIS A 547 -0.61 -34.65 60.87
CA HIS A 547 -0.21 -33.26 60.65
C HIS A 547 0.14 -33.03 59.18
N LEU A 548 -0.68 -32.25 58.47
CA LEU A 548 -0.47 -31.92 57.06
C LEU A 548 0.05 -30.49 56.91
N LEU A 549 1.16 -30.33 56.20
CA LEU A 549 1.80 -29.05 55.93
C LEU A 549 2.08 -28.90 54.43
N LEU A 550 1.66 -27.79 53.85
CA LEU A 550 1.99 -27.39 52.48
C LEU A 550 2.90 -26.17 52.52
N LYS A 551 3.84 -26.11 51.59
CA LYS A 551 4.67 -24.95 51.29
C LYS A 551 4.39 -24.53 49.85
N ILE A 552 3.93 -23.32 49.65
CA ILE A 552 3.64 -22.72 48.33
C ILE A 552 4.67 -21.63 48.07
N VAL A 553 5.20 -21.54 46.85
CA VAL A 553 6.24 -20.57 46.49
C VAL A 553 5.80 -19.79 45.26
N ASN A 554 5.75 -18.48 45.38
CA ASN A 554 5.49 -17.57 44.27
C ASN A 554 6.81 -17.08 43.65
N ASN A 555 6.93 -17.12 42.32
CA ASN A 555 8.03 -16.51 41.59
C ASN A 555 7.69 -15.07 41.20
N SER A 556 6.50 -14.85 40.61
CA SER A 556 6.00 -13.53 40.22
C SER A 556 4.47 -13.51 40.05
N GLY A 557 3.80 -12.45 40.51
CA GLY A 557 2.37 -12.25 40.26
C GLY A 557 1.46 -12.75 41.40
N PRO A 558 0.15 -12.94 41.17
CA PRO A 558 -0.78 -13.35 42.22
C PRO A 558 -0.64 -14.84 42.55
N ALA A 559 -0.30 -15.15 43.80
CA ALA A 559 -0.15 -16.52 44.26
C ALA A 559 -1.46 -17.19 44.68
N GLY A 560 -1.47 -18.51 44.74
CA GLY A 560 -2.61 -19.26 45.24
C GLY A 560 -2.35 -20.74 45.43
N PHE A 561 -3.33 -21.42 46.01
CA PHE A 561 -3.28 -22.86 46.21
C PHE A 561 -4.68 -23.50 46.11
N TYR A 562 -4.70 -24.80 45.90
CA TYR A 562 -5.90 -25.64 45.89
C TYR A 562 -5.62 -26.91 46.69
N PHE A 563 -6.60 -27.33 47.48
CA PHE A 563 -6.58 -28.58 48.22
C PHE A 563 -7.96 -29.22 48.17
N LYS A 564 -8.01 -30.53 47.93
CA LYS A 564 -9.23 -31.34 48.00
C LYS A 564 -8.88 -32.76 48.46
N LEU A 565 -9.61 -33.28 49.46
CA LEU A 565 -9.55 -34.71 49.76
C LEU A 565 -10.12 -35.49 48.58
N GLY A 566 -9.34 -36.43 48.05
CA GLY A 566 -9.81 -37.45 47.13
C GLY A 566 -10.52 -38.55 47.90
N GLY A 567 -11.85 -38.58 47.83
CA GLY A 567 -12.69 -39.72 48.21
C GLY A 567 -13.30 -40.33 46.95
N SER A 568 -12.62 -41.31 46.35
CA SER A 568 -12.74 -41.73 44.94
C SER A 568 -12.69 -40.55 43.95
N GLY A 569 -12.14 -40.70 42.75
CA GLY A 569 -12.24 -39.64 41.73
C GLY A 569 -13.66 -39.41 41.20
N LEU A 570 -14.70 -39.97 41.85
CA LEU A 570 -16.01 -40.21 41.26
C LEU A 570 -17.10 -39.32 41.88
N PRO A 571 -18.01 -38.76 41.08
CA PRO A 571 -19.16 -37.99 41.57
C PRO A 571 -20.02 -38.77 42.57
N ALA A 572 -20.69 -38.07 43.49
CA ALA A 572 -21.47 -38.69 44.56
C ALA A 572 -22.57 -39.65 44.06
N ASN A 573 -23.19 -39.36 42.91
CA ASN A 573 -24.17 -40.25 42.28
C ASN A 573 -23.51 -41.52 41.72
N ILE A 574 -22.34 -41.43 41.10
CA ILE A 574 -21.57 -42.58 40.60
C ILE A 574 -21.10 -43.47 41.75
N LEU A 575 -20.67 -42.84 42.84
CA LEU A 575 -20.37 -43.53 44.10
C LEU A 575 -21.59 -44.24 44.67
N ALA A 576 -22.77 -43.62 44.65
CA ALA A 576 -24.00 -44.24 45.14
C ALA A 576 -24.34 -45.52 44.34
N HIS A 577 -24.16 -45.51 43.02
CA HIS A 577 -24.36 -46.69 42.18
C HIS A 577 -23.31 -47.78 42.46
N LEU A 578 -22.02 -47.44 42.56
CA LEU A 578 -20.95 -48.42 42.86
C LEU A 578 -21.10 -49.10 44.24
N ARG A 579 -21.83 -48.45 45.17
CA ARG A 579 -22.12 -48.94 46.53
C ARG A 579 -23.34 -49.85 46.63
N ALA A 580 -24.14 -50.00 45.58
CA ALA A 580 -25.33 -50.83 45.65
C ALA A 580 -24.95 -52.31 45.90
N ASP A 581 -25.58 -52.93 46.90
CA ASP A 581 -25.38 -54.36 47.22
C ASP A 581 -25.62 -55.24 45.97
N VAL A 582 -26.69 -54.90 45.24
CA VAL A 582 -27.05 -55.47 43.94
C VAL A 582 -27.20 -54.34 42.93
N LEU A 583 -26.34 -54.31 41.91
CA LEU A 583 -26.42 -53.36 40.80
C LEU A 583 -27.66 -53.67 39.95
N LYS A 584 -28.61 -52.75 39.88
CA LYS A 584 -29.75 -52.84 38.97
C LYS A 584 -29.31 -52.42 37.57
N ALA A 585 -30.10 -52.78 36.56
CA ALA A 585 -29.85 -52.39 35.18
C ALA A 585 -29.68 -50.87 34.98
N GLY A 586 -30.39 -50.06 35.78
CA GLY A 586 -30.23 -48.60 35.79
C GLY A 586 -28.88 -48.13 36.34
N ASP A 587 -28.39 -48.76 37.41
CA ASP A 587 -27.09 -48.44 38.02
C ASP A 587 -25.94 -48.76 37.06
N ILE A 588 -25.99 -49.93 36.43
CA ILE A 588 -25.00 -50.37 35.42
C ILE A 588 -24.96 -49.38 34.26
N LYS A 589 -26.13 -48.93 33.79
CA LYS A 589 -26.22 -47.97 32.68
C LYS A 589 -25.53 -46.65 33.05
N GLU A 590 -25.83 -46.07 34.21
CA GLU A 590 -25.21 -44.80 34.64
C GLU A 590 -23.69 -44.91 34.83
N LEU A 591 -23.21 -46.04 35.36
CA LEU A 591 -21.77 -46.30 35.52
C LEU A 591 -21.05 -46.44 34.18
N CYS A 592 -21.62 -47.22 33.25
CA CYS A 592 -21.09 -47.36 31.89
C CYS A 592 -21.07 -46.02 31.14
N ASP A 593 -22.13 -45.22 31.27
CA ASP A 593 -22.20 -43.90 30.62
C ASP A 593 -21.17 -42.93 31.23
N PHE A 594 -20.97 -42.98 32.55
CA PHE A 594 -19.92 -42.21 33.20
C PHE A 594 -18.51 -42.63 32.76
N TYR A 595 -18.25 -43.95 32.67
CA TYR A 595 -16.95 -44.46 32.21
C TYR A 595 -16.64 -43.99 30.79
N LYS A 596 -17.58 -44.19 29.85
CA LYS A 596 -17.46 -43.76 28.44
C LYS A 596 -17.16 -42.27 28.32
N LYS A 597 -17.76 -41.46 29.18
CA LYS A 597 -17.66 -39.99 29.12
C LYS A 597 -16.43 -39.44 29.82
N SER A 598 -16.05 -40.02 30.96
CA SER A 598 -15.16 -39.32 31.92
C SER A 598 -13.90 -40.11 32.29
N VAL A 599 -13.85 -41.41 32.01
CA VAL A 599 -12.76 -42.29 32.47
C VAL A 599 -11.99 -42.91 31.30
N TRP A 600 -12.72 -43.41 30.30
CA TRP A 600 -12.21 -44.21 29.21
C TRP A 600 -10.92 -43.62 28.59
N PRO A 601 -9.75 -44.28 28.74
CA PRO A 601 -8.46 -43.71 28.38
C PRO A 601 -8.34 -43.30 26.91
N LEU A 602 -8.70 -44.20 25.98
CA LEU A 602 -8.65 -43.92 24.55
C LEU A 602 -9.62 -42.80 24.16
N GLY A 603 -10.80 -42.75 24.77
CA GLY A 603 -11.75 -41.64 24.58
C GLY A 603 -11.15 -40.29 24.95
N ARG A 604 -10.49 -40.20 26.12
CA ARG A 604 -9.83 -38.97 26.59
C ARG A 604 -8.61 -38.60 25.73
N GLU A 605 -7.84 -39.58 25.28
CA GLU A 605 -6.72 -39.36 24.37
C GLU A 605 -7.20 -38.78 23.04
N LEU A 606 -8.23 -39.37 22.44
CA LEU A 606 -8.85 -38.87 21.21
C LEU A 606 -9.48 -37.48 21.40
N ASP A 607 -10.15 -37.22 22.52
CA ASP A 607 -10.68 -35.89 22.85
C ASP A 607 -9.55 -34.84 22.98
N THR A 608 -8.42 -35.20 23.59
CA THR A 608 -7.22 -34.34 23.70
C THR A 608 -6.57 -34.10 22.33
N SER A 609 -6.53 -35.12 21.47
CA SER A 609 -6.04 -35.04 20.09
C SER A 609 -6.90 -34.08 19.26
N ILE A 610 -8.24 -34.16 19.38
CA ILE A 610 -9.18 -33.23 18.73
C ILE A 610 -8.92 -31.80 19.20
N GLN A 611 -8.84 -31.55 20.51
CA GLN A 611 -8.59 -30.20 21.05
C GLN A 611 -7.25 -29.64 20.55
N SER A 612 -6.21 -30.48 20.50
CA SER A 612 -4.89 -30.10 20.00
C SER A 612 -4.92 -29.76 18.50
N ALA A 613 -5.63 -30.55 17.70
CA ALA A 613 -5.79 -30.31 16.27
C ALA A 613 -6.63 -29.05 16.01
N GLU A 614 -7.71 -28.81 16.76
CA GLU A 614 -8.53 -27.59 16.68
C GLU A 614 -7.74 -26.35 17.08
N LYS A 615 -6.92 -26.45 18.14
CA LYS A 615 -5.98 -25.40 18.53
C LYS A 615 -4.95 -25.14 17.43
N ALA A 616 -4.41 -26.18 16.79
CA ALA A 616 -3.48 -26.05 15.67
C ALA A 616 -4.10 -25.40 14.43
N VAL A 617 -5.39 -25.64 14.16
CA VAL A 617 -6.17 -24.90 13.14
C VAL A 617 -6.30 -23.44 13.55
N THR A 618 -6.73 -23.17 14.79
CA THR A 618 -6.99 -21.82 15.29
C THR A 618 -5.73 -20.96 15.33
N ASP A 619 -4.62 -21.50 15.81
CA ASP A 619 -3.35 -20.79 15.92
C ASP A 619 -2.76 -20.50 14.52
N TYR A 620 -2.93 -21.43 13.57
CA TYR A 620 -2.53 -21.22 12.18
C TYR A 620 -3.43 -20.20 11.46
N ASP A 621 -4.74 -20.28 11.68
CA ASP A 621 -5.70 -19.32 11.12
C ASP A 621 -5.46 -17.90 11.64
N LYS A 622 -4.95 -17.74 12.87
CA LYS A 622 -4.53 -16.45 13.43
C LYS A 622 -3.24 -15.90 12.81
N SER A 623 -2.37 -16.74 12.27
CA SER A 623 -1.15 -16.28 11.59
C SER A 623 -1.37 -15.79 10.16
N ILE A 624 -2.53 -16.10 9.57
CA ILE A 624 -2.89 -15.62 8.24
C ILE A 624 -3.02 -14.10 8.25
N VAL A 625 -2.38 -13.45 7.29
CA VAL A 625 -2.42 -11.99 7.13
C VAL A 625 -3.86 -11.49 6.95
N THR A 626 -4.18 -10.39 7.62
CA THR A 626 -5.43 -9.66 7.41
C THR A 626 -5.19 -8.44 6.53
N VAL A 627 -6.17 -8.09 5.70
CA VAL A 627 -6.17 -6.89 4.85
C VAL A 627 -7.40 -6.06 5.16
N MET A 628 -7.24 -4.75 5.24
CA MET A 628 -8.38 -3.85 5.41
C MET A 628 -9.20 -3.79 4.13
N THR A 629 -10.51 -3.93 4.27
CA THR A 629 -11.48 -3.84 3.18
C THR A 629 -12.49 -2.76 3.51
N MET A 630 -13.28 -2.38 2.51
CA MET A 630 -14.51 -1.66 2.83
C MET A 630 -15.52 -2.62 3.49
N GLY A 631 -16.51 -2.03 4.12
CA GLY A 631 -17.65 -2.74 4.71
C GLY A 631 -18.66 -1.73 5.21
N ASP A 632 -19.93 -1.94 4.88
CA ASP A 632 -20.97 -0.98 5.17
C ASP A 632 -21.64 -1.25 6.51
N LEU A 633 -22.11 -0.20 7.17
CA LEU A 633 -23.00 -0.32 8.32
C LEU A 633 -24.36 -0.91 7.91
N ALA A 634 -24.96 -1.71 8.79
CA ALA A 634 -26.31 -2.24 8.59
C ALA A 634 -27.37 -1.12 8.48
N LYS A 635 -27.15 0.00 9.17
CA LYS A 635 -27.97 1.22 9.05
C LYS A 635 -27.08 2.37 8.57
N PRO A 636 -27.35 2.97 7.39
CA PRO A 636 -26.56 4.10 6.89
C PRO A 636 -26.59 5.29 7.84
N ARG A 637 -25.49 6.04 7.88
CA ARG A 637 -25.43 7.33 8.58
C ARG A 637 -26.18 8.38 7.76
N LYS A 638 -26.82 9.32 8.46
CA LYS A 638 -27.38 10.52 7.83
C LYS A 638 -26.24 11.40 7.33
N THR A 639 -26.37 11.95 6.13
CA THR A 639 -25.40 12.90 5.57
C THR A 639 -26.01 14.29 5.57
N TYR A 640 -25.19 15.30 5.86
CA TYR A 640 -25.57 16.70 5.90
C TYR A 640 -24.48 17.54 5.23
N VAL A 641 -24.82 18.72 4.73
CA VAL A 641 -23.83 19.72 4.35
C VAL A 641 -23.12 20.21 5.61
N LEU A 642 -21.77 20.25 5.61
CA LEU A 642 -21.01 20.78 6.73
C LEU A 642 -20.68 22.26 6.50
N ALA A 643 -20.95 23.11 7.50
CA ALA A 643 -20.62 24.52 7.41
C ALA A 643 -19.10 24.70 7.30
N ARG A 644 -18.64 25.26 6.16
CA ARG A 644 -17.21 25.37 5.82
C ARG A 644 -16.44 24.05 5.94
N GLY A 645 -17.09 22.92 5.66
CA GLY A 645 -16.46 21.61 5.72
C GLY A 645 -16.23 21.06 7.14
N HIS A 646 -16.61 21.79 8.20
CA HIS A 646 -16.25 21.46 9.57
C HIS A 646 -17.13 20.33 10.15
N TYR A 647 -16.51 19.23 10.59
CA TYR A 647 -17.19 18.01 11.06
C TYR A 647 -18.23 18.27 12.17
N ALA A 648 -17.94 19.19 13.10
CA ALA A 648 -18.83 19.51 14.23
C ALA A 648 -19.99 20.46 13.87
N SER A 649 -20.09 20.89 12.61
CA SER A 649 -21.07 21.91 12.19
C SER A 649 -21.96 21.43 11.02
N PRO A 650 -22.67 20.29 11.15
CA PRO A 650 -23.62 19.86 10.13
C PRO A 650 -24.85 20.79 10.09
N LYS A 651 -25.22 21.23 8.90
CA LYS A 651 -26.49 21.92 8.63
C LYS A 651 -27.59 20.87 8.56
N LYS A 652 -28.44 20.81 9.60
CA LYS A 652 -29.49 19.78 9.77
C LYS A 652 -30.86 20.19 9.18
N ASP A 653 -30.86 21.20 8.32
CA ASP A 653 -32.02 21.68 7.56
C ASP A 653 -32.44 20.69 6.47
N GLU A 654 -31.49 20.05 5.80
CA GLU A 654 -31.74 19.06 4.76
C GLU A 654 -30.83 17.83 4.91
N GLU A 655 -31.43 16.63 4.95
CA GLU A 655 -30.68 15.37 4.86
C GLU A 655 -30.28 15.10 3.41
N ILE A 656 -28.99 14.83 3.19
CA ILE A 656 -28.42 14.60 1.86
C ILE A 656 -28.41 13.12 1.52
N SER A 657 -29.00 12.78 0.38
CA SER A 657 -28.96 11.43 -0.20
C SER A 657 -27.81 11.29 -1.21
N PRO A 658 -27.32 10.06 -1.48
CA PRO A 658 -26.31 9.82 -2.51
C PRO A 658 -26.72 10.35 -3.89
N GLY A 659 -25.78 10.98 -4.58
CA GLY A 659 -25.98 11.58 -5.90
C GLY A 659 -24.67 12.05 -6.53
N ILE A 660 -24.77 12.59 -7.74
CA ILE A 660 -23.62 12.99 -8.56
C ILE A 660 -23.76 14.45 -9.02
N PRO A 661 -22.65 15.12 -9.41
CA PRO A 661 -22.73 16.47 -9.99
C PRO A 661 -23.59 16.50 -11.26
N THR A 662 -24.54 17.44 -11.32
CA THR A 662 -25.52 17.57 -12.42
C THR A 662 -24.92 18.01 -13.74
N VAL A 663 -23.68 18.52 -13.72
CA VAL A 663 -22.90 18.81 -14.95
C VAL A 663 -22.50 17.53 -15.69
N LEU A 664 -22.50 16.37 -15.01
CA LEU A 664 -22.20 15.07 -15.60
C LEU A 664 -23.49 14.30 -15.92
N PRO A 665 -23.44 13.29 -16.82
CA PRO A 665 -24.62 12.51 -17.16
C PRO A 665 -25.28 11.88 -15.92
N PRO A 666 -26.62 11.84 -15.84
CA PRO A 666 -27.33 11.27 -14.70
C PRO A 666 -26.99 9.80 -14.50
N LEU A 667 -27.23 9.28 -13.29
CA LEU A 667 -27.19 7.85 -13.05
C LEU A 667 -28.25 7.13 -13.90
N PRO A 668 -27.97 5.94 -14.45
CA PRO A 668 -28.98 5.13 -15.12
C PRO A 668 -30.17 4.83 -14.21
N GLU A 669 -31.36 4.75 -14.80
CA GLU A 669 -32.57 4.40 -14.05
C GLU A 669 -32.42 3.05 -13.34
N GLY A 670 -32.81 2.97 -12.07
CA GLY A 670 -32.65 1.77 -11.24
C GLY A 670 -31.23 1.52 -10.72
N ALA A 671 -30.27 2.44 -10.96
CA ALA A 671 -28.93 2.33 -10.37
C ALA A 671 -29.01 2.29 -8.83
N PRO A 672 -28.30 1.36 -8.17
CA PRO A 672 -28.30 1.29 -6.71
C PRO A 672 -27.76 2.58 -6.09
N ALA A 673 -28.46 3.17 -5.11
CA ALA A 673 -28.01 4.33 -4.34
C ALA A 673 -26.91 3.97 -3.31
N LYS A 674 -25.89 3.23 -3.74
CA LYS A 674 -24.71 2.77 -2.98
C LYS A 674 -23.45 2.83 -3.85
N ARG A 675 -22.27 2.62 -3.26
CA ARG A 675 -20.97 2.66 -3.98
C ARG A 675 -20.96 1.84 -5.27
N LEU A 676 -21.65 0.70 -5.31
CA LEU A 676 -21.76 -0.12 -6.51
C LEU A 676 -22.44 0.59 -7.69
N GLY A 677 -23.49 1.39 -7.43
CA GLY A 677 -24.13 2.18 -8.48
C GLY A 677 -23.22 3.30 -8.96
N LEU A 678 -22.56 4.01 -8.03
CA LEU A 678 -21.54 5.01 -8.37
C LEU A 678 -20.41 4.40 -9.22
N ALA A 679 -19.89 3.24 -8.82
CA ALA A 679 -18.78 2.57 -9.50
C ALA A 679 -19.15 2.12 -10.91
N LYS A 680 -20.37 1.61 -11.12
CA LYS A 680 -20.89 1.27 -12.44
C LYS A 680 -21.06 2.50 -13.33
N TRP A 681 -21.51 3.61 -12.77
CA TRP A 681 -21.64 4.87 -13.51
C TRP A 681 -20.29 5.48 -13.89
N ILE A 682 -19.29 5.41 -13.00
CA ILE A 682 -17.92 5.80 -13.33
C ILE A 682 -17.38 4.92 -14.46
N ALA A 683 -17.67 3.62 -14.43
CA ALA A 683 -17.18 2.63 -15.39
C ALA A 683 -18.07 2.50 -16.65
N ASP A 684 -19.04 3.39 -16.85
CA ASP A 684 -19.92 3.37 -18.02
C ASP A 684 -19.15 3.74 -19.30
N ASP A 685 -19.44 3.05 -20.40
CA ASP A 685 -18.76 3.21 -21.70
C ASP A 685 -18.92 4.63 -22.27
N ASP A 686 -20.04 5.30 -21.97
CA ASP A 686 -20.35 6.65 -22.43
C ASP A 686 -20.06 7.71 -21.37
N HIS A 687 -19.48 7.33 -20.22
CA HIS A 687 -19.05 8.29 -19.21
C HIS A 687 -17.97 9.24 -19.79
N PRO A 688 -18.14 10.57 -19.73
CA PRO A 688 -17.34 11.51 -20.52
C PRO A 688 -15.88 11.63 -20.08
N LEU A 689 -15.57 11.26 -18.84
CA LEU A 689 -14.25 11.49 -18.24
C LEU A 689 -13.41 10.22 -18.12
N THR A 690 -14.00 9.09 -17.76
CA THR A 690 -13.26 7.93 -17.24
C THR A 690 -12.26 7.39 -18.25
N ALA A 691 -12.72 7.16 -19.48
CA ALA A 691 -11.85 6.69 -20.56
C ALA A 691 -10.77 7.74 -20.91
N ARG A 692 -11.14 9.03 -21.00
CA ARG A 692 -10.19 10.12 -21.31
C ARG A 692 -9.10 10.25 -20.25
N VAL A 693 -9.48 10.21 -18.97
CA VAL A 693 -8.56 10.31 -17.83
C VAL A 693 -7.62 9.11 -17.79
N ALA A 694 -8.15 7.90 -18.00
CA ALA A 694 -7.36 6.68 -18.05
C ALA A 694 -6.32 6.70 -19.19
N VAL A 695 -6.76 6.97 -20.43
CA VAL A 695 -5.85 6.99 -21.59
C VAL A 695 -4.85 8.15 -21.49
N ASN A 696 -5.24 9.31 -20.96
CA ASN A 696 -4.32 10.42 -20.75
C ASN A 696 -3.22 10.09 -19.71
N ARG A 697 -3.57 9.35 -18.65
CA ARG A 697 -2.60 8.85 -17.67
C ARG A 697 -1.64 7.83 -18.30
N TYR A 698 -2.16 6.86 -19.05
CA TYR A 698 -1.33 5.88 -19.75
C TYR A 698 -0.43 6.55 -20.80
N TRP A 699 -0.95 7.54 -21.51
CA TRP A 699 -0.17 8.39 -22.42
C TRP A 699 0.98 9.09 -21.67
N SER A 700 0.69 9.74 -20.55
CA SER A 700 1.72 10.40 -19.72
C SER A 700 2.79 9.44 -19.20
N MET A 701 2.46 8.17 -18.94
CA MET A 701 3.43 7.17 -18.54
C MET A 701 4.46 6.85 -19.64
N ILE A 702 4.04 6.90 -20.91
CA ILE A 702 4.87 6.57 -22.07
C ILE A 702 5.59 7.82 -22.61
N PHE A 703 4.86 8.93 -22.77
CA PHE A 703 5.38 10.15 -23.39
C PHE A 703 5.87 11.20 -22.39
N GLY A 704 5.69 10.97 -21.09
CA GLY A 704 6.17 11.84 -20.02
C GLY A 704 5.21 12.98 -19.65
N ALA A 705 4.49 13.52 -20.64
CA ALA A 705 3.40 14.48 -20.45
C ALA A 705 2.08 13.88 -20.99
N GLY A 706 0.95 14.19 -20.36
CA GLY A 706 -0.37 13.85 -20.89
C GLY A 706 -0.75 14.71 -22.09
N LEU A 707 -1.68 14.22 -22.91
CA LEU A 707 -2.37 15.05 -23.92
C LEU A 707 -3.07 16.24 -23.25
N VAL A 708 -3.61 16.03 -22.05
CA VAL A 708 -3.97 17.06 -21.08
C VAL A 708 -2.87 17.05 -20.01
N THR A 709 -2.07 18.11 -19.96
CA THR A 709 -0.87 18.17 -19.12
C THR A 709 -1.18 18.23 -17.63
N THR A 710 -2.36 18.75 -17.24
CA THR A 710 -2.92 18.68 -15.90
C THR A 710 -3.62 17.34 -15.69
N VAL A 711 -2.85 16.27 -15.46
CA VAL A 711 -3.38 14.88 -15.50
C VAL A 711 -4.50 14.63 -14.48
N SER A 712 -4.56 15.38 -13.38
CA SER A 712 -5.61 15.30 -12.35
C SER A 712 -6.75 16.31 -12.50
N ASP A 713 -6.69 17.23 -13.47
CA ASP A 713 -7.68 18.29 -13.64
C ASP A 713 -8.05 18.49 -15.11
N PHE A 714 -9.23 18.00 -15.47
CA PHE A 714 -9.92 18.13 -16.75
C PHE A 714 -11.04 19.18 -16.66
N GLY A 715 -11.22 19.81 -15.49
CA GLY A 715 -12.18 20.87 -15.29
C GLY A 715 -11.78 22.17 -15.97
N THR A 716 -12.47 23.23 -15.59
CA THR A 716 -12.43 24.56 -16.21
C THR A 716 -11.08 25.27 -16.00
N ARG A 717 -10.27 24.79 -15.07
CA ARG A 717 -8.89 25.25 -14.79
C ARG A 717 -7.81 24.31 -15.32
N GLY A 718 -8.21 23.14 -15.83
CA GLY A 718 -7.32 22.20 -16.50
C GLY A 718 -6.79 22.74 -17.82
N ALA A 719 -5.70 22.13 -18.29
CA ALA A 719 -5.16 22.39 -19.63
C ALA A 719 -6.11 21.87 -20.71
N LEU A 720 -6.17 22.57 -21.84
CA LEU A 720 -6.78 22.01 -23.04
C LEU A 720 -5.94 20.84 -23.57
N PRO A 721 -6.56 19.83 -24.19
CA PRO A 721 -5.83 18.76 -24.82
C PRO A 721 -4.98 19.30 -25.98
N SER A 722 -3.69 18.93 -26.04
CA SER A 722 -2.81 19.28 -27.15
C SER A 722 -3.25 18.65 -28.48
N HIS A 723 -3.87 17.47 -28.39
CA HIS A 723 -4.43 16.68 -29.49
C HIS A 723 -5.87 16.24 -29.14
N PRO A 724 -6.88 17.12 -29.24
CA PRO A 724 -8.26 16.79 -28.84
C PRO A 724 -8.82 15.57 -29.58
N GLY A 725 -8.62 15.52 -30.90
CA GLY A 725 -9.09 14.39 -31.71
C GLY A 725 -8.42 13.07 -31.35
N LEU A 726 -7.14 13.09 -30.97
CA LEU A 726 -6.43 11.89 -30.52
C LEU A 726 -6.94 11.42 -29.16
N LEU A 727 -7.17 12.34 -28.22
CA LEU A 727 -7.70 12.00 -26.90
C LEU A 727 -9.07 11.33 -27.01
N ASP A 728 -9.98 11.90 -27.81
CA ASP A 728 -11.31 11.33 -28.02
C ASP A 728 -11.26 10.01 -28.77
N TRP A 729 -10.38 9.89 -29.78
CA TRP A 729 -10.18 8.64 -30.50
C TRP A 729 -9.68 7.52 -29.57
N LEU A 730 -8.66 7.79 -28.75
CA LEU A 730 -8.11 6.82 -27.79
C LEU A 730 -9.14 6.47 -26.72
N ALA A 731 -9.87 7.46 -26.19
CA ALA A 731 -10.88 7.23 -25.17
C ALA A 731 -12.00 6.32 -25.69
N ARG A 732 -12.52 6.59 -26.89
CA ARG A 732 -13.53 5.71 -27.51
C ARG A 732 -13.00 4.35 -27.88
N ASP A 733 -11.83 4.27 -28.50
CA ASP A 733 -11.22 3.00 -28.83
C ASP A 733 -10.93 2.15 -27.58
N PHE A 734 -10.61 2.78 -26.44
CA PHE A 734 -10.43 2.08 -25.16
C PHE A 734 -11.72 1.45 -24.64
N ALA A 735 -12.81 2.22 -24.57
CA ALA A 735 -14.11 1.72 -24.13
C ALA A 735 -14.65 0.64 -25.10
N ASP A 736 -14.69 0.96 -26.40
CA ASP A 736 -15.24 0.08 -27.46
C ASP A 736 -14.47 -1.24 -27.60
N SER A 737 -13.17 -1.27 -27.24
CA SER A 737 -12.34 -2.48 -27.25
C SER A 737 -12.39 -3.29 -25.95
N GLY A 738 -13.40 -3.04 -25.10
CA GLY A 738 -13.62 -3.75 -23.85
C GLY A 738 -12.63 -3.36 -22.76
N TRP A 739 -12.25 -2.09 -22.69
CA TRP A 739 -11.39 -1.53 -21.64
C TRP A 739 -10.03 -2.25 -21.51
N ASN A 740 -9.46 -2.65 -22.66
CA ASN A 740 -8.27 -3.48 -22.74
C ASN A 740 -6.98 -2.66 -22.58
N VAL A 741 -6.38 -2.72 -21.38
CA VAL A 741 -5.19 -1.92 -21.04
C VAL A 741 -3.97 -2.34 -21.85
N LYS A 742 -3.67 -3.65 -21.97
CA LYS A 742 -2.51 -4.11 -22.75
C LYS A 742 -2.60 -3.71 -24.22
N ARG A 743 -3.79 -3.73 -24.82
CA ARG A 743 -4.03 -3.26 -26.20
C ARG A 743 -3.73 -1.78 -26.34
N MET A 744 -4.15 -0.95 -25.38
CA MET A 744 -3.86 0.48 -25.35
C MET A 744 -2.34 0.76 -25.34
N PHE A 745 -1.60 0.08 -24.45
CA PHE A 745 -0.14 0.19 -24.43
C PHE A 745 0.50 -0.32 -25.72
N LYS A 746 0.03 -1.46 -26.27
CA LYS A 746 0.50 -2.00 -27.56
C LYS A 746 0.36 -0.97 -28.68
N GLN A 747 -0.79 -0.33 -28.81
CA GLN A 747 -1.01 0.71 -29.84
C GLN A 747 -0.05 1.90 -29.68
N MET A 748 0.17 2.37 -28.44
CA MET A 748 1.09 3.47 -28.18
C MET A 748 2.52 3.12 -28.59
N VAL A 749 3.05 1.97 -28.15
CA VAL A 749 4.45 1.61 -28.43
C VAL A 749 4.69 1.16 -29.88
N LEU A 750 3.67 0.68 -30.60
CA LEU A 750 3.78 0.35 -32.02
C LEU A 750 3.71 1.57 -32.95
N SER A 751 3.24 2.72 -32.46
CA SER A 751 3.11 3.95 -33.25
C SER A 751 4.46 4.43 -33.81
N ALA A 752 4.45 5.02 -35.00
CA ALA A 752 5.62 5.71 -35.53
C ALA A 752 6.07 6.83 -34.59
N THR A 753 5.10 7.54 -33.98
CA THR A 753 5.29 8.60 -32.99
C THR A 753 6.19 8.14 -31.83
N TYR A 754 5.93 6.99 -31.23
CA TYR A 754 6.74 6.44 -30.14
C TYR A 754 8.13 5.98 -30.59
N ARG A 755 8.23 5.44 -31.82
CA ARG A 755 9.45 4.81 -32.34
C ARG A 755 10.48 5.81 -32.86
N GLN A 756 10.16 7.10 -32.92
CA GLN A 756 11.12 8.15 -33.31
C GLN A 756 12.38 8.13 -32.44
N GLN A 757 13.51 8.60 -32.97
CA GLN A 757 14.68 8.92 -32.15
C GLN A 757 14.40 10.14 -31.26
N SER A 758 15.12 10.22 -30.13
CA SER A 758 14.98 11.33 -29.18
C SER A 758 15.85 12.55 -29.51
N ALA A 759 16.83 12.39 -30.41
CA ALA A 759 17.64 13.50 -30.90
C ALA A 759 16.76 14.49 -31.67
N ALA A 760 16.68 15.72 -31.15
CA ALA A 760 15.95 16.82 -31.74
C ALA A 760 16.90 17.76 -32.50
N THR A 761 16.43 18.30 -33.63
CA THR A 761 17.12 19.35 -34.38
C THR A 761 16.95 20.71 -33.69
N SER A 762 17.85 21.65 -33.96
CA SER A 762 17.71 23.03 -33.45
C SER A 762 16.39 23.68 -33.86
N GLU A 763 15.86 23.35 -35.04
CA GLU A 763 14.57 23.85 -35.52
C GLU A 763 13.40 23.28 -34.74
N GLN A 764 13.40 21.97 -34.45
CA GLN A 764 12.38 21.34 -33.60
C GLN A 764 12.37 21.99 -32.20
N LEU A 765 13.55 22.16 -31.58
CA LEU A 765 13.67 22.80 -30.27
C LEU A 765 13.26 24.27 -30.28
N HIS A 766 13.47 24.99 -31.38
CA HIS A 766 13.07 26.39 -31.49
C HIS A 766 11.55 26.55 -31.60
N ARG A 767 10.90 25.70 -32.41
CA ARG A 767 9.44 25.79 -32.66
C ARG A 767 8.60 25.14 -31.57
N ASP A 768 9.07 24.06 -30.99
CA ASP A 768 8.35 23.27 -30.00
C ASP A 768 9.31 22.76 -28.91
N PRO A 769 9.82 23.67 -28.04
CA PRO A 769 10.80 23.33 -27.01
C PRO A 769 10.31 22.29 -26.00
N GLU A 770 8.99 22.23 -25.78
CA GLU A 770 8.34 21.29 -24.86
C GLU A 770 7.93 19.97 -25.55
N ASN A 771 8.19 19.85 -26.87
CA ASN A 771 7.81 18.71 -27.71
C ASN A 771 6.32 18.35 -27.59
N VAL A 772 5.45 19.37 -27.50
CA VAL A 772 3.99 19.23 -27.38
C VAL A 772 3.41 18.52 -28.60
N PHE A 773 3.96 18.76 -29.79
CA PHE A 773 3.53 18.17 -31.06
C PHE A 773 4.21 16.84 -31.38
N LEU A 774 5.12 16.37 -30.53
CA LEU A 774 5.72 15.03 -30.58
C LEU A 774 6.56 14.77 -31.83
N SER A 775 7.25 15.79 -32.33
CA SER A 775 8.12 15.71 -33.53
C SER A 775 9.36 14.84 -33.33
N HIS A 776 9.66 14.44 -32.09
CA HIS A 776 10.68 13.46 -31.74
C HIS A 776 10.25 12.69 -30.47
N ALA A 777 10.96 11.60 -30.14
CA ALA A 777 10.66 10.88 -28.92
C ALA A 777 11.10 11.67 -27.67
N PRO A 778 10.33 11.63 -26.57
CA PRO A 778 10.70 12.30 -25.33
C PRO A 778 11.79 11.53 -24.59
N ARG A 779 12.82 12.27 -24.14
CA ARG A 779 13.93 11.73 -23.36
C ARG A 779 13.63 11.87 -21.87
N LEU A 780 13.34 10.76 -21.19
CA LEU A 780 12.84 10.78 -19.82
C LEU A 780 13.80 10.11 -18.83
N ARG A 781 14.12 10.81 -17.72
CA ARG A 781 14.74 10.21 -16.53
C ARG A 781 13.82 9.12 -15.98
N LEU A 782 14.41 7.96 -15.69
CA LEU A 782 13.77 6.82 -15.03
C LEU A 782 13.34 7.18 -13.61
N GLN A 783 12.25 6.60 -13.11
CA GLN A 783 11.81 6.76 -11.72
C GLN A 783 12.85 6.17 -10.74
N GLY A 784 12.88 6.66 -9.49
CA GLY A 784 13.86 6.21 -8.49
C GLY A 784 13.88 4.70 -8.28
N GLU A 785 12.70 4.08 -8.31
CA GLU A 785 12.55 2.63 -8.22
C GLU A 785 13.23 1.90 -9.38
N PHE A 786 13.12 2.42 -10.61
CA PHE A 786 13.74 1.82 -11.79
C PHE A 786 15.24 2.06 -11.85
N ILE A 787 15.73 3.20 -11.37
CA ILE A 787 17.18 3.47 -11.29
C ILE A 787 17.86 2.42 -10.40
N ARG A 788 17.30 2.16 -9.22
CA ARG A 788 17.80 1.10 -8.33
C ARG A 788 17.59 -0.29 -8.92
N ASP A 789 16.40 -0.61 -9.41
CA ASP A 789 16.10 -1.93 -9.98
C ASP A 789 17.02 -2.26 -11.17
N ASN A 790 17.33 -1.27 -12.02
CA ASN A 790 18.26 -1.42 -13.13
C ASN A 790 19.68 -1.69 -12.63
N ALA A 791 20.18 -0.96 -11.64
CA ALA A 791 21.49 -1.21 -11.05
C ALA A 791 21.60 -2.66 -10.50
N LEU A 792 20.56 -3.15 -9.83
CA LEU A 792 20.49 -4.53 -9.34
C LEU A 792 20.39 -5.56 -10.48
N ALA A 793 19.64 -5.25 -11.54
CA ALA A 793 19.45 -6.15 -12.68
C ALA A 793 20.74 -6.32 -13.50
N VAL A 794 21.42 -5.21 -13.82
CA VAL A 794 22.66 -5.24 -14.63
C VAL A 794 23.83 -5.82 -13.84
N SER A 795 23.91 -5.57 -12.53
CA SER A 795 24.88 -6.23 -11.63
C SER A 795 24.59 -7.72 -11.46
N GLY A 796 23.33 -8.15 -11.61
CA GLY A 796 22.93 -9.56 -11.57
C GLY A 796 22.52 -10.06 -10.19
N VAL A 797 22.27 -9.15 -9.24
CA VAL A 797 21.84 -9.50 -7.86
C VAL A 797 20.34 -9.35 -7.63
N LEU A 798 19.60 -8.75 -8.58
CA LEU A 798 18.16 -8.53 -8.44
C LEU A 798 17.42 -9.85 -8.14
N ASN A 799 16.71 -9.86 -7.02
CA ASN A 799 15.80 -10.95 -6.66
C ASN A 799 14.48 -10.81 -7.44
N GLY A 800 14.26 -11.75 -8.36
CA GLY A 800 13.10 -11.77 -9.25
C GLY A 800 11.76 -12.20 -8.62
N LYS A 801 11.67 -12.50 -7.31
CA LYS A 801 10.41 -12.92 -6.70
C LYS A 801 9.31 -11.84 -6.86
N ILE A 802 8.15 -12.22 -7.38
CA ILE A 802 6.95 -11.37 -7.51
C ILE A 802 6.04 -11.56 -6.31
N GLY A 803 5.42 -10.46 -5.84
CA GLY A 803 4.49 -10.45 -4.72
C GLY A 803 5.11 -10.76 -3.35
N GLY A 804 4.26 -10.91 -2.34
CA GLY A 804 4.61 -11.20 -0.95
C GLY A 804 4.93 -9.94 -0.11
N PRO A 805 5.20 -10.11 1.19
CA PRO A 805 5.42 -8.98 2.10
C PRO A 805 6.51 -8.00 1.63
N SER A 806 6.35 -6.75 2.02
CA SER A 806 7.36 -5.70 1.82
C SER A 806 8.63 -6.01 2.64
N VAL A 807 9.78 -5.55 2.14
CA VAL A 807 11.12 -5.80 2.70
C VAL A 807 11.83 -4.50 3.02
N LYS A 808 12.83 -4.55 3.89
CA LYS A 808 13.62 -3.39 4.32
C LYS A 808 15.04 -3.48 3.74
N PRO A 809 15.30 -2.94 2.53
CA PRO A 809 16.65 -2.88 1.97
C PRO A 809 17.53 -1.88 2.74
N TYR A 810 18.73 -1.52 2.26
CA TYR A 810 19.57 -0.57 2.99
C TYR A 810 18.93 0.83 3.09
N GLN A 811 19.04 1.46 4.25
CA GLN A 811 18.67 2.85 4.51
C GLN A 811 19.74 3.47 5.45
N PRO A 812 20.06 4.76 5.33
CA PRO A 812 20.90 5.44 6.30
C PRO A 812 20.38 5.28 7.74
N LEU A 813 21.30 5.24 8.70
CA LEU A 813 20.94 5.09 10.11
C LEU A 813 20.16 6.30 10.61
N ARG A 814 19.32 6.08 11.63
CA ARG A 814 18.62 7.10 12.43
C ARG A 814 17.46 7.87 11.80
N ILE A 815 17.11 7.65 10.53
CA ILE A 815 15.98 8.36 9.91
C ILE A 815 14.65 8.06 10.62
N TRP A 816 14.43 6.82 11.04
CA TRP A 816 13.22 6.44 11.77
C TRP A 816 13.17 7.01 13.20
N ASN A 817 14.33 7.38 13.77
CA ASN A 817 14.40 7.97 15.10
C ASN A 817 13.83 9.38 15.11
N GLU A 818 14.08 10.16 14.04
CA GLU A 818 13.62 11.55 13.91
C GLU A 818 12.09 11.66 13.82
N VAL A 819 11.42 10.62 13.32
CA VAL A 819 9.96 10.58 13.17
C VAL A 819 9.26 9.79 14.27
N ALA A 820 10.01 9.22 15.22
CA ALA A 820 9.46 8.48 16.34
C ALA A 820 9.19 9.41 17.51
N LEU A 821 7.97 9.37 18.06
CA LEU A 821 7.56 10.24 19.17
C LEU A 821 8.47 10.15 20.41
N ASN A 822 9.12 9.01 20.63
CA ASN A 822 10.05 8.79 21.74
C ASN A 822 11.52 8.58 21.29
N GLY A 823 11.81 8.76 20.00
CA GLY A 823 13.14 8.52 19.41
C GLY A 823 13.61 7.05 19.43
N GLY A 824 12.75 6.11 19.85
CA GLY A 824 13.10 4.70 20.10
C GLY A 824 12.91 3.76 18.92
N LEU A 825 12.40 4.24 17.77
CA LEU A 825 12.16 3.42 16.59
C LEU A 825 13.38 3.44 15.66
N PHE A 826 13.95 2.27 15.38
CA PHE A 826 15.13 2.13 14.54
C PHE A 826 14.82 1.37 13.26
N TYR A 827 15.33 1.86 12.13
CA TYR A 827 15.34 1.09 10.89
C TYR A 827 16.35 -0.04 11.01
N LYS A 828 15.87 -1.28 10.88
CA LYS A 828 16.72 -2.47 10.78
C LYS A 828 16.57 -3.04 9.37
N PRO A 829 17.64 -3.02 8.54
CA PRO A 829 17.59 -3.67 7.25
C PRO A 829 17.35 -5.18 7.42
N ASP A 830 16.65 -5.77 6.46
CA ASP A 830 16.58 -7.22 6.27
C ASP A 830 17.96 -7.77 5.87
N ASN A 831 18.03 -9.06 5.59
CA ASN A 831 19.26 -9.75 5.17
C ASN A 831 19.03 -10.65 3.94
N GLY A 832 20.13 -11.04 3.31
CA GLY A 832 20.18 -11.93 2.15
C GLY A 832 19.35 -11.42 0.98
N ALA A 833 18.64 -12.34 0.32
CA ALA A 833 17.89 -12.08 -0.90
C ALA A 833 16.79 -11.00 -0.76
N LYS A 834 16.40 -10.62 0.46
CA LYS A 834 15.44 -9.54 0.71
C LYS A 834 16.01 -8.16 0.39
N LEU A 835 17.31 -7.95 0.57
CA LEU A 835 17.96 -6.66 0.26
C LEU A 835 17.89 -6.31 -1.22
N TYR A 836 17.84 -7.33 -2.09
CA TYR A 836 17.91 -7.16 -3.55
C TYR A 836 16.55 -7.33 -4.25
N ARG A 837 15.43 -7.26 -3.52
CA ARG A 837 14.09 -7.24 -4.13
C ARG A 837 13.89 -5.96 -4.94
N ARG A 838 13.00 -6.02 -5.93
CA ARG A 838 12.54 -4.83 -6.65
C ARG A 838 12.04 -3.76 -5.69
N SER A 839 12.33 -2.50 -6.00
CA SER A 839 12.08 -1.36 -5.14
C SER A 839 10.61 -1.15 -4.80
N MET A 840 9.66 -1.59 -5.65
CA MET A 840 8.23 -1.55 -5.34
C MET A 840 7.82 -2.40 -4.11
N TYR A 841 8.66 -3.37 -3.72
CA TYR A 841 8.45 -4.19 -2.53
C TYR A 841 9.15 -3.61 -1.29
N THR A 842 9.73 -2.42 -1.38
CA THR A 842 10.32 -1.77 -0.21
C THR A 842 9.22 -1.35 0.76
N TYR A 843 9.42 -1.64 2.04
CA TYR A 843 8.54 -1.18 3.11
C TYR A 843 8.43 0.34 3.09
N TRP A 844 7.22 0.83 2.82
CA TRP A 844 6.97 2.25 2.66
C TRP A 844 6.45 2.85 3.97
N LYS A 845 7.38 3.32 4.82
CA LYS A 845 7.03 4.11 6.00
C LYS A 845 6.66 5.52 5.55
N ARG A 846 5.39 5.89 5.62
CA ARG A 846 4.90 7.12 5.00
C ARG A 846 5.50 8.39 5.61
N SER A 847 5.73 8.42 6.93
CA SER A 847 6.38 9.58 7.58
C SER A 847 7.90 9.63 7.39
N ALA A 848 8.53 8.52 7.01
CA ALA A 848 9.96 8.43 6.72
C ALA A 848 10.24 7.49 5.51
N PRO A 849 9.86 7.91 4.28
CA PRO A 849 10.09 7.11 3.09
C PRO A 849 11.59 6.94 2.80
N MET A 850 11.91 6.07 1.84
CA MET A 850 13.31 5.81 1.47
C MET A 850 13.98 7.07 0.90
N PRO A 851 15.07 7.58 1.50
CA PRO A 851 15.68 8.84 1.07
C PRO A 851 16.17 8.83 -0.37
N ASN A 852 16.74 7.71 -0.82
CA ASN A 852 17.21 7.59 -2.20
C ASN A 852 16.04 7.64 -3.19
N MET A 853 14.88 7.06 -2.87
CA MET A 853 13.68 7.17 -3.70
C MET A 853 13.14 8.60 -3.72
N MET A 854 13.11 9.27 -2.56
CA MET A 854 12.68 10.67 -2.47
C MET A 854 13.60 11.62 -3.26
N ALA A 855 14.91 11.40 -3.22
CA ALA A 855 15.87 12.16 -4.02
C ALA A 855 15.58 12.07 -5.53
N PHE A 856 14.94 10.98 -5.97
CA PHE A 856 14.49 10.73 -7.33
C PHE A 856 12.97 10.92 -7.52
N ASP A 857 12.38 11.85 -6.76
CA ASP A 857 10.99 12.33 -6.87
C ASP A 857 9.90 11.30 -6.53
N ALA A 858 10.21 10.24 -5.78
CA ALA A 858 9.17 9.32 -5.31
C ALA A 858 8.27 9.98 -4.24
N PRO A 859 6.94 9.84 -4.31
CA PRO A 859 6.02 10.51 -3.40
C PRO A 859 5.99 9.84 -2.02
N THR A 860 5.68 10.58 -0.95
CA THR A 860 5.55 10.02 0.40
C THR A 860 4.39 9.01 0.53
N ARG A 861 3.39 9.12 -0.35
CA ARG A 861 2.12 8.35 -0.35
C ARG A 861 1.23 8.62 0.87
N GLU A 862 1.35 9.81 1.43
CA GLU A 862 0.38 10.35 2.40
C GLU A 862 -0.91 10.84 1.73
N LYS A 863 -0.80 11.25 0.46
CA LYS A 863 -1.90 11.78 -0.36
C LYS A 863 -1.89 11.15 -1.74
N CYS A 864 -3.03 11.22 -2.44
CA CYS A 864 -3.15 10.75 -3.82
C CYS A 864 -2.20 11.54 -4.73
N VAL A 865 -1.37 10.83 -5.51
CA VAL A 865 -0.47 11.42 -6.51
C VAL A 865 -0.72 10.78 -7.86
N ILE A 866 -1.27 11.56 -8.79
CA ILE A 866 -1.56 11.12 -10.17
C ILE A 866 -0.39 11.38 -11.12
N GLN A 867 0.39 12.42 -10.85
CA GLN A 867 1.54 12.82 -11.64
C GLN A 867 2.71 13.11 -10.70
N ARG A 868 3.82 12.40 -10.92
CA ARG A 868 5.06 12.65 -10.18
C ARG A 868 5.80 13.85 -10.81
N PRO A 869 6.44 14.71 -10.01
CA PRO A 869 7.44 15.63 -10.56
C PRO A 869 8.62 14.83 -11.13
N ARG A 870 9.34 15.42 -12.07
CA ARG A 870 10.59 14.87 -12.61
C ARG A 870 11.65 15.96 -12.59
N THR A 871 12.55 15.89 -11.62
CA THR A 871 13.68 16.81 -11.45
C THR A 871 14.99 16.11 -11.80
N ASN A 872 15.97 16.92 -12.23
CA ASN A 872 17.36 16.51 -12.42
C ASN A 872 18.22 17.41 -11.52
N THR A 873 18.77 16.86 -10.44
CA THR A 873 19.53 17.66 -9.45
C THR A 873 20.93 17.07 -9.21
N PRO A 874 21.93 17.88 -8.84
CA PRO A 874 23.27 17.36 -8.50
C PRO A 874 23.25 16.34 -7.34
N MET A 875 22.29 16.45 -6.42
CA MET A 875 22.14 15.51 -5.30
C MET A 875 21.84 14.09 -5.76
N GLN A 876 21.09 13.93 -6.85
CA GLN A 876 20.77 12.61 -7.42
C GLN A 876 22.03 11.88 -7.88
N ALA A 877 22.99 12.59 -8.49
CA ALA A 877 24.27 12.00 -8.87
C ALA A 877 25.04 11.50 -7.63
N LEU A 878 25.03 12.26 -6.52
CA LEU A 878 25.64 11.85 -5.26
C LEU A 878 24.99 10.60 -4.66
N VAL A 879 23.68 10.41 -4.81
CA VAL A 879 22.99 9.18 -4.35
C VAL A 879 23.55 7.95 -5.07
N THR A 880 23.61 7.97 -6.40
CA THR A 880 24.11 6.84 -7.19
C THR A 880 25.61 6.56 -6.99
N MET A 881 26.38 7.53 -6.48
CA MET A 881 27.80 7.34 -6.19
C MET A 881 28.09 6.85 -4.76
N ASN A 882 27.21 7.14 -3.79
CA ASN A 882 27.54 7.00 -2.36
C ASN A 882 26.58 6.11 -1.56
N ASP A 883 25.33 5.92 -1.98
CA ASP A 883 24.42 5.03 -1.26
C ASP A 883 24.91 3.58 -1.40
N VAL A 884 24.95 2.86 -0.27
CA VAL A 884 25.49 1.50 -0.14
C VAL A 884 24.95 0.56 -1.22
N GLN A 885 23.69 0.75 -1.63
CA GLN A 885 23.02 -0.10 -2.63
C GLN A 885 23.61 0.07 -4.02
N PHE A 886 23.99 1.30 -4.39
CA PHE A 886 24.60 1.58 -5.68
C PHE A 886 26.09 1.24 -5.67
N VAL A 887 26.80 1.47 -4.55
CA VAL A 887 28.21 1.08 -4.42
C VAL A 887 28.35 -0.45 -4.47
N GLU A 888 27.50 -1.17 -3.74
CA GLU A 888 27.45 -2.64 -3.82
C GLU A 888 27.08 -3.13 -5.21
N ALA A 889 26.03 -2.55 -5.84
CA ALA A 889 25.67 -2.91 -7.20
C ALA A 889 26.82 -2.66 -8.19
N ALA A 890 27.54 -1.54 -8.06
CA ALA A 890 28.70 -1.23 -8.90
C ALA A 890 29.84 -2.24 -8.70
N ARG A 891 30.10 -2.65 -7.45
CA ARG A 891 31.09 -3.68 -7.11
C ARG A 891 30.73 -5.03 -7.72
N VAL A 892 29.49 -5.47 -7.60
CA VAL A 892 29.05 -6.75 -8.14
C VAL A 892 28.97 -6.71 -9.67
N PHE A 893 28.59 -5.56 -10.25
CA PHE A 893 28.65 -5.32 -11.69
C PHE A 893 30.09 -5.39 -12.22
N ALA A 894 31.05 -4.77 -11.53
CA ALA A 894 32.47 -4.86 -11.86
C ALA A 894 32.98 -6.31 -11.83
N GLN A 895 32.60 -7.10 -10.82
CA GLN A 895 32.92 -8.53 -10.77
C GLN A 895 32.33 -9.27 -11.98
N ARG A 896 31.06 -9.02 -12.31
CA ARG A 896 30.40 -9.62 -13.46
C ARG A 896 31.10 -9.25 -14.78
N VAL A 897 31.54 -8.00 -14.94
CA VAL A 897 32.28 -7.52 -16.11
C VAL A 897 33.63 -8.21 -16.23
N LEU A 898 34.41 -8.28 -15.14
CA LEU A 898 35.70 -8.97 -15.12
C LEU A 898 35.59 -10.46 -15.45
N GLN A 899 34.49 -11.12 -15.06
CA GLN A 899 34.28 -12.55 -15.29
C GLN A 899 33.73 -12.87 -16.69
N LYS A 900 32.91 -11.98 -17.27
CA LYS A 900 32.11 -12.30 -18.48
C LYS A 900 32.38 -11.37 -19.66
N GLY A 901 33.09 -10.26 -19.45
CA GLY A 901 33.33 -9.23 -20.46
C GLY A 901 34.48 -9.54 -21.43
N GLY A 902 35.20 -10.65 -21.26
CA GLY A 902 36.35 -10.99 -22.10
C GLY A 902 37.70 -10.66 -21.45
N ALA A 903 38.76 -10.84 -22.22
CA ALA A 903 40.14 -10.83 -21.72
C ALA A 903 40.74 -9.42 -21.57
N ASP A 904 40.30 -8.46 -22.39
CA ASP A 904 40.82 -7.10 -22.43
C ASP A 904 39.80 -6.05 -21.98
N PHE A 905 40.28 -4.84 -21.70
CA PHE A 905 39.46 -3.74 -21.18
C PHE A 905 38.36 -3.29 -22.15
N ASP A 906 38.62 -3.25 -23.46
CA ASP A 906 37.63 -2.74 -24.42
C ASP A 906 36.47 -3.72 -24.56
N SER A 907 36.77 -5.02 -24.63
CA SER A 907 35.75 -6.08 -24.58
C SER A 907 34.91 -6.00 -23.29
N GLN A 908 35.57 -5.77 -22.14
CA GLN A 908 34.91 -5.62 -20.84
C GLN A 908 34.01 -4.38 -20.80
N LEU A 909 34.46 -3.26 -21.35
CA LEU A 909 33.68 -2.03 -21.44
C LEU A 909 32.50 -2.17 -22.39
N ASP A 910 32.68 -2.81 -23.55
CA ASP A 910 31.59 -3.10 -24.49
C ASP A 910 30.54 -3.98 -23.83
N TYR A 911 30.94 -5.01 -23.06
CA TYR A 911 30.01 -5.82 -22.29
C TYR A 911 29.26 -5.01 -21.22
N ALA A 912 29.95 -4.12 -20.51
CA ALA A 912 29.35 -3.25 -19.51
C ALA A 912 28.29 -2.33 -20.13
N PHE A 913 28.64 -1.66 -21.24
CA PHE A 913 27.73 -0.78 -21.97
C PHE A 913 26.56 -1.55 -22.62
N MET A 914 26.80 -2.76 -23.11
CA MET A 914 25.74 -3.62 -23.61
C MET A 914 24.71 -3.98 -22.54
N LEU A 915 25.14 -4.18 -21.28
CA LEU A 915 24.25 -4.42 -20.16
C LEU A 915 23.47 -3.16 -19.74
N THR A 916 24.12 -2.00 -19.73
CA THR A 916 23.54 -0.78 -19.17
C THR A 916 22.81 0.10 -20.17
N THR A 917 23.14 0.01 -21.47
CA THR A 917 22.62 0.87 -22.55
C THR A 917 22.16 0.11 -23.80
N ALA A 918 22.28 -1.23 -23.83
CA ALA A 918 21.99 -2.09 -24.99
C ALA A 918 22.87 -1.83 -26.25
N ARG A 919 23.90 -0.98 -26.13
CA ARG A 919 24.84 -0.61 -27.19
C ARG A 919 26.28 -0.78 -26.68
N PRO A 920 27.27 -1.08 -27.54
CA PRO A 920 28.67 -1.07 -27.15
C PRO A 920 29.16 0.37 -26.88
N ALA A 921 30.33 0.50 -26.26
CA ALA A 921 30.95 1.81 -26.04
C ALA A 921 31.52 2.35 -27.35
N ASP A 922 31.32 3.65 -27.61
CA ASP A 922 31.99 4.31 -28.73
C ASP A 922 33.45 4.68 -28.38
N GLU A 923 34.19 5.16 -29.38
CA GLU A 923 35.60 5.55 -29.23
C GLU A 923 35.85 6.64 -28.17
N LEU A 924 34.90 7.56 -27.97
CA LEU A 924 35.03 8.58 -26.94
C LEU A 924 34.90 7.95 -25.55
N ARG A 925 33.87 7.12 -25.34
CA ARG A 925 33.67 6.40 -24.07
C ARG A 925 34.84 5.46 -23.79
N LYS A 926 35.34 4.71 -24.77
CA LYS A 926 36.52 3.84 -24.65
C LYS A 926 37.73 4.60 -24.13
N ARG A 927 38.07 5.74 -24.72
CA ARG A 927 39.18 6.58 -24.25
C ARG A 927 38.98 7.12 -22.83
N VAL A 928 37.80 7.67 -22.54
CA VAL A 928 37.51 8.29 -21.23
C VAL A 928 37.54 7.26 -20.11
N PHE A 929 36.86 6.12 -20.28
CA PHE A 929 36.81 5.09 -19.26
C PHE A 929 38.12 4.32 -19.10
N ARG A 930 38.92 4.16 -20.17
CA ARG A 930 40.28 3.61 -20.06
C ARG A 930 41.17 4.48 -19.20
N ASN A 931 41.16 5.80 -19.43
CA ASN A 931 41.92 6.74 -18.60
C ASN A 931 41.50 6.68 -17.12
N LEU A 932 40.18 6.60 -16.85
CA LEU A 932 39.67 6.43 -15.49
C LEU A 932 40.16 5.10 -14.88
N TYR A 933 40.01 3.99 -15.61
CA TYR A 933 40.42 2.67 -15.16
C TYR A 933 41.92 2.62 -14.83
N ASP A 934 42.78 3.06 -15.75
CA ASP A 934 44.23 3.02 -15.58
C ASP A 934 44.68 3.90 -14.40
N SER A 935 44.07 5.07 -14.23
CA SER A 935 44.33 5.95 -13.09
C SER A 935 43.94 5.28 -11.77
N GLN A 936 42.75 4.67 -11.70
CA GLN A 936 42.26 4.02 -10.48
C GLN A 936 43.03 2.72 -10.19
N LEU A 937 43.40 1.95 -11.21
CA LEU A 937 44.21 0.76 -11.07
C LEU A 937 45.58 1.08 -10.46
N LYS A 938 46.23 2.15 -10.92
CA LYS A 938 47.50 2.62 -10.33
C LYS A 938 47.33 2.96 -8.84
N GLU A 939 46.27 3.66 -8.48
CA GLU A 939 45.98 4.09 -7.11
C GLU A 939 45.69 2.89 -6.19
N PHE A 940 44.80 1.99 -6.58
CA PHE A 940 44.45 0.80 -5.80
C PHE A 940 45.56 -0.26 -5.75
N SER A 941 46.46 -0.27 -6.73
CA SER A 941 47.66 -1.12 -6.68
C SER A 941 48.70 -0.58 -5.68
N ALA A 942 48.74 0.73 -5.47
CA ALA A 942 49.59 1.37 -4.48
C ALA A 942 49.03 1.30 -3.05
N ASP A 943 47.70 1.17 -2.90
CA ASP A 943 47.02 1.07 -1.61
C ASP A 943 45.95 -0.05 -1.60
N ALA A 944 46.39 -1.25 -1.23
CA ALA A 944 45.52 -2.42 -1.11
C ALA A 944 44.48 -2.29 0.02
N THR A 945 44.75 -1.47 1.05
CA THR A 945 43.79 -1.24 2.15
C THR A 945 42.57 -0.52 1.62
N ARG A 946 42.78 0.58 0.88
CA ARG A 946 41.70 1.33 0.25
C ARG A 946 40.89 0.49 -0.74
N ALA A 947 41.55 -0.36 -1.52
CA ALA A 947 40.86 -1.31 -2.40
C ALA A 947 39.98 -2.28 -1.60
N GLY A 948 40.51 -2.83 -0.50
CA GLY A 948 39.77 -3.70 0.41
C GLY A 948 38.59 -3.03 1.10
N GLU A 949 38.69 -1.74 1.47
CA GLU A 949 37.60 -0.97 2.07
C GLU A 949 36.45 -0.72 1.10
N LEU A 950 36.74 -0.29 -0.13
CA LEU A 950 35.72 -0.12 -1.17
C LEU A 950 34.99 -1.43 -1.45
N LEU A 951 35.73 -2.55 -1.50
CA LEU A 951 35.17 -3.85 -1.85
C LEU A 951 34.40 -4.54 -0.71
N LYS A 952 34.32 -3.92 0.47
CA LYS A 952 33.52 -4.38 1.62
C LYS A 952 32.10 -3.79 1.68
N PHE A 953 31.76 -2.84 0.81
CA PHE A 953 30.42 -2.26 0.80
C PHE A 953 29.34 -3.27 0.42
N GLY A 954 28.28 -3.34 1.24
CA GLY A 954 27.15 -4.25 1.06
C GLY A 954 27.31 -5.60 1.78
N GLU A 955 26.34 -6.50 1.58
CA GLU A 955 26.28 -7.82 2.23
C GLU A 955 26.82 -8.93 1.31
N THR A 956 26.75 -8.75 -0.01
CA THR A 956 27.30 -9.71 -0.96
C THR A 956 28.80 -9.91 -0.74
N LYS A 957 29.24 -11.16 -0.63
CA LYS A 957 30.66 -11.48 -0.48
C LYS A 957 31.41 -11.21 -1.78
N ARG A 958 32.62 -10.67 -1.66
CA ARG A 958 33.55 -10.51 -2.79
C ARG A 958 34.02 -11.89 -3.26
N ASP A 959 34.16 -12.06 -4.57
CA ASP A 959 34.91 -13.17 -5.14
C ASP A 959 36.42 -12.95 -4.98
N GLU A 960 37.04 -13.76 -4.13
CA GLU A 960 38.47 -13.63 -3.81
C GLU A 960 39.39 -14.10 -4.93
N SER A 961 38.88 -14.79 -5.95
CA SER A 961 39.65 -15.21 -7.13
C SER A 961 40.04 -14.03 -8.04
N LEU A 962 39.32 -12.91 -7.95
CA LEU A 962 39.62 -11.71 -8.73
C LEU A 962 40.81 -10.96 -8.14
N ASN A 963 41.57 -10.25 -8.97
CA ASN A 963 42.60 -9.34 -8.49
C ASN A 963 41.96 -8.16 -7.72
N LEU A 964 42.49 -7.85 -6.54
CA LEU A 964 41.93 -6.84 -5.64
C LEU A 964 41.90 -5.44 -6.25
N ALA A 965 43.03 -4.98 -6.81
CA ALA A 965 43.16 -3.65 -7.38
C ALA A 965 42.34 -3.49 -8.67
N GLN A 966 42.32 -4.51 -9.53
CA GLN A 966 41.51 -4.51 -10.75
C GLN A 966 40.01 -4.46 -10.43
N HIS A 967 39.55 -5.23 -9.44
CA HIS A 967 38.15 -5.21 -9.01
C HIS A 967 37.76 -3.84 -8.45
N ALA A 968 38.60 -3.22 -7.63
CA ALA A 968 38.36 -1.88 -7.09
C ALA A 968 38.36 -0.79 -8.19
N ALA A 969 39.29 -0.87 -9.15
CA ALA A 969 39.34 0.05 -10.29
C ALA A 969 38.07 -0.06 -11.16
N TRP A 970 37.67 -1.29 -11.51
CA TRP A 970 36.43 -1.52 -12.24
C TRP A 970 35.18 -1.13 -11.45
N THR A 971 35.19 -1.22 -10.13
CA THR A 971 34.08 -0.74 -9.28
C THR A 971 33.89 0.77 -9.44
N THR A 972 34.99 1.53 -9.59
CA THR A 972 34.92 2.98 -9.84
C THR A 972 34.39 3.28 -11.24
N VAL A 973 34.84 2.53 -12.26
CA VAL A 973 34.31 2.62 -13.63
C VAL A 973 32.81 2.30 -13.65
N ALA A 974 32.38 1.23 -12.98
CA ALA A 974 30.99 0.83 -12.85
C ALA A 974 30.12 1.93 -12.19
N SER A 975 30.61 2.54 -11.11
CA SER A 975 29.93 3.66 -10.44
C SER A 975 29.75 4.85 -11.38
N ALA A 976 30.79 5.20 -12.15
CA ALA A 976 30.71 6.24 -13.17
C ALA A 976 29.71 5.91 -14.30
N ILE A 977 29.66 4.65 -14.76
CA ILE A 977 28.68 4.20 -15.76
C ILE A 977 27.25 4.35 -15.22
N PHE A 978 26.98 3.97 -13.97
CA PHE A 978 25.65 4.13 -13.36
C PHE A 978 25.19 5.59 -13.23
N ASN A 979 26.14 6.54 -13.26
CA ASN A 979 25.85 7.98 -13.22
C ASN A 979 25.59 8.59 -14.61
N LEU A 980 25.82 7.84 -15.70
CA LEU A 980 25.64 8.37 -17.04
C LEU A 980 24.17 8.66 -17.30
N ASP A 981 23.93 9.80 -17.96
CA ASP A 981 22.60 10.25 -18.37
C ASP A 981 21.88 9.21 -19.26
N GLU A 982 22.60 8.51 -20.15
CA GLU A 982 22.05 7.39 -20.95
C GLU A 982 21.69 6.15 -20.13
N VAL A 983 22.26 5.97 -18.93
CA VAL A 983 21.93 4.84 -18.04
C VAL A 983 20.72 5.15 -17.17
N ILE A 984 20.58 6.41 -16.71
CA ILE A 984 19.45 6.85 -15.87
C ILE A 984 18.24 7.35 -16.68
N THR A 985 18.34 7.38 -18.01
CA THR A 985 17.22 7.64 -18.93
C THR A 985 16.84 6.37 -19.68
N LYS A 986 15.68 6.40 -20.35
CA LYS A 986 15.18 5.26 -21.14
C LYS A 986 15.74 5.15 -22.57
N GLU A 987 16.76 5.93 -22.90
CA GLU A 987 17.36 6.02 -24.25
C GLU A 987 18.61 5.15 -24.43
#